data_AF-A0A163L707-F1
#
_entry.id   AF-A0A163L707-F1
#
_cell.length_a   1.000
_cell.length_b   1.000
_cell.length_c   1.000
_cell.angle_alpha   90.00
_cell.angle_beta   90.00
_cell.angle_gamma   90.00
#
_symmetry.space_group_name_H-M   'P 1'
#
loop_
_entity.id
_entity.type
_entity.pdbx_description
1 polymer ?
#
loop_
_entity_poly.entity_id
_entity_poly.type
_entity_poly.pdbx_seq_one_letter_code
_entity_poly.pdbx_strand_id
1 'polypeptide(L)'
;MPCAGGGVIKVLSRTITTVERGPSNTLPSELTKITSSAPKFAAYRSAAMLVAEIDRETSLESHHRQPRFADLSDPIGHRTDHHEGCRLVTALTAAGQNKTKSAFLLGPPLLGSHLDRQTPIIENGSGQTECPRAQNQSTQVSLDHPGAAVAYQQRLEDSVAAHHRQVVGVQKRPLLTSPGAVTAPDGSADIGVAWHYGDPLGEQRTAQRAAVVVDRSHRFVIAIPGDERLTWLHTISSQHIAALPDGKSAENLSLDVNGRVEHHFVQTDLAGVTWIDTEANRGPDLLSFLKKMVFWSKAEPRDGNELAVLSLIGPEASTVLAALEVQTPTEAYDAHALADGGFVRRMPWPTENSFDLLVPREQLAAWWTRLTDSGAKPAGSWAFEALRVEATRPRLGLDTDERTIPHEVHWIGGPAEHGAVHLDKGCYRGQETVARVHNLGKPPRHLVMLHLDGSAEAVPEPGDPITAGGRAVGRVGTVVNHHELGPIALALIKRNIPVDTELMAGPSAASIDPDSIVADDAPQAGREAVNRLRGKRVPRTAIDKRPVDGRVAVGRLGLGGDYVCDTEFHGGAFQAVYAYQRDEAQRWSDELGRPLGPGWFGENLHISGMLVTDAVIGERWHITGAEASDVLELEVTAPRVPCGTFGIWAAEKGWVKRFTERTDVGAYLRVNRTGTIAAGDSVTRVHVPDHGVTVREVFAGTDPERLRRLLAEHTDLAPNVTARVQRFIEQAEAQVHSPEELAVASSSHAGEADHIELVAALLARYQLGVDQLQCPSDLPGNELARAELIAAGELPSPIYMTCSGKHSAMLATCVVNDWPLETYMEPTHPLQLAIQETIFDLSGEEEQELGIDGCGLPIVPLSLTNLARAFGRLPSAEPDSPERAVADAVRENPFLVSGTGRNDQRLMSAVPGLFSKTGYDGIYAGALPDGSAFALKIDDGHERALLPLAAALLKRMNTEWTEELAALASAPVFGGDARVGTIRAIPGNF
;
A
#
# COMPACT_ATOMS: atom_id res chain seq x y z
N MET A 1 -37.37 -33.65 3.36
CA MET A 1 -36.51 -32.73 2.60
C MET A 1 -35.50 -32.12 3.57
N PRO A 2 -34.18 -32.16 3.30
CA PRO A 2 -33.19 -31.51 4.16
C PRO A 2 -32.98 -30.04 3.74
N CYS A 3 -33.03 -29.12 4.70
CA CYS A 3 -32.68 -27.71 4.48
C CYS A 3 -31.23 -27.47 4.91
N ALA A 4 -30.39 -27.03 3.96
CA ALA A 4 -29.01 -26.60 4.24
C ALA A 4 -28.95 -25.07 4.36
N GLY A 5 -28.38 -24.58 5.46
CA GLY A 5 -28.22 -23.15 5.74
C GLY A 5 -26.76 -22.73 5.81
N GLY A 6 -26.01 -22.89 4.71
CA GLY A 6 -24.65 -22.36 4.60
C GLY A 6 -24.66 -20.89 4.19
N GLY A 7 -24.02 -20.02 4.98
CA GLY A 7 -23.80 -18.63 4.58
C GLY A 7 -22.87 -18.55 3.37
N VAL A 8 -23.41 -18.18 2.20
CA VAL A 8 -22.64 -18.02 0.96
C VAL A 8 -22.03 -16.62 0.93
N ILE A 9 -20.70 -16.53 1.08
CA ILE A 9 -19.95 -15.35 0.63
C ILE A 9 -19.98 -15.37 -0.90
N LYS A 10 -20.73 -14.44 -1.49
CA LYS A 10 -20.99 -14.40 -2.92
C LYS A 10 -19.88 -13.61 -3.64
N VAL A 11 -18.75 -14.26 -3.90
CA VAL A 11 -17.71 -13.70 -4.78
C VAL A 11 -18.26 -13.60 -6.20
N LEU A 12 -18.31 -12.39 -6.77
CA LEU A 12 -18.78 -12.15 -8.14
C LEU A 12 -17.66 -12.51 -9.14
N SER A 13 -17.54 -13.79 -9.48
CA SER A 13 -16.64 -14.23 -10.56
C SER A 13 -17.10 -13.69 -11.92
N ARG A 14 -16.42 -12.66 -12.45
CA ARG A 14 -16.46 -12.34 -13.88
C ARG A 14 -15.37 -13.14 -14.59
N THR A 15 -15.81 -14.03 -15.49
CA THR A 15 -15.02 -14.71 -16.52
C THR A 15 -13.73 -15.42 -16.05
N ILE A 16 -13.86 -16.70 -15.71
CA ILE A 16 -12.70 -17.61 -15.60
C ILE A 16 -12.36 -18.12 -17.00
N THR A 17 -11.15 -17.85 -17.49
CA THR A 17 -10.64 -18.37 -18.77
C THR A 17 -9.57 -19.43 -18.52
N THR A 18 -9.94 -20.71 -18.56
CA THR A 18 -8.98 -21.82 -18.65
C THR A 18 -8.46 -21.93 -20.08
N VAL A 19 -7.14 -21.81 -20.27
CA VAL A 19 -6.48 -21.95 -21.57
C VAL A 19 -6.05 -23.40 -21.76
N GLU A 20 -6.94 -24.23 -22.30
CA GLU A 20 -6.61 -25.62 -22.67
C GLU A 20 -5.92 -25.65 -24.06
N ARG A 21 -4.74 -26.29 -24.15
CA ARG A 21 -4.13 -26.65 -25.44
C ARG A 21 -4.77 -27.95 -25.97
N GLY A 22 -5.39 -27.89 -27.14
CA GLY A 22 -5.92 -29.07 -27.84
C GLY A 22 -4.81 -29.98 -28.43
N PRO A 23 -5.07 -31.29 -28.63
CA PRO A 23 -4.02 -32.27 -28.96
C PRO A 23 -3.86 -32.59 -30.46
N SER A 24 -2.61 -32.71 -30.90
CA SER A 24 -2.13 -33.43 -32.11
C SER A 24 -0.60 -33.60 -31.98
N ASN A 25 0.08 -34.72 -32.23
CA ASN A 25 -0.29 -36.03 -32.78
C ASN A 25 0.52 -37.17 -32.10
N THR A 26 0.01 -38.40 -32.20
CA THR A 26 0.73 -39.70 -32.05
C THR A 26 1.82 -39.87 -33.13
N LEU A 27 2.89 -40.68 -33.06
CA LEU A 27 3.48 -41.73 -32.17
C LEU A 27 4.89 -42.11 -32.82
N PRO A 28 5.71 -43.12 -32.40
CA PRO A 28 5.80 -43.95 -31.18
C PRO A 28 7.25 -44.17 -30.59
N SER A 29 7.31 -44.74 -29.38
CA SER A 29 8.26 -45.76 -28.83
C SER A 29 9.76 -45.81 -29.18
N GLU A 30 10.61 -45.96 -28.15
CA GLU A 30 11.34 -47.22 -27.89
C GLU A 30 11.84 -47.38 -26.44
N LEU A 31 12.26 -48.59 -26.05
CA LEU A 31 12.71 -48.97 -24.69
C LEU A 31 14.24 -48.84 -24.52
N THR A 32 14.73 -48.76 -23.26
CA THR A 32 15.64 -49.74 -22.59
C THR A 32 16.21 -49.10 -21.29
N LYS A 33 15.88 -49.51 -20.05
CA LYS A 33 16.25 -50.72 -19.24
C LYS A 33 17.70 -50.71 -18.68
N ILE A 34 17.84 -51.18 -17.42
CA ILE A 34 19.07 -51.72 -16.74
C ILE A 34 20.05 -50.68 -16.14
N THR A 35 20.71 -50.84 -14.96
CA THR A 35 20.39 -51.42 -13.62
C THR A 35 21.55 -51.10 -12.64
N SER A 36 21.28 -51.07 -11.32
CA SER A 36 22.26 -51.30 -10.21
C SER A 36 23.32 -50.19 -9.96
N SER A 37 23.90 -50.01 -8.77
CA SER A 37 23.97 -50.89 -7.58
C SER A 37 23.98 -50.14 -6.23
N ALA A 38 23.49 -50.79 -5.17
CA ALA A 38 23.47 -50.33 -3.77
C ALA A 38 24.76 -50.80 -3.00
N PRO A 39 24.82 -50.95 -1.64
CA PRO A 39 24.05 -50.39 -0.50
C PRO A 39 24.94 -49.97 0.73
N LYS A 40 24.29 -49.70 1.89
CA LYS A 40 24.73 -49.86 3.31
C LYS A 40 25.08 -48.55 4.09
N PHE A 41 24.77 -48.40 5.39
CA PHE A 41 24.07 -49.25 6.38
C PHE A 41 23.32 -48.38 7.43
N ALA A 42 22.44 -49.03 8.21
CA ALA A 42 21.63 -48.59 9.36
C ALA A 42 22.42 -47.86 10.51
N ALA A 43 21.82 -47.29 11.57
CA ALA A 43 20.60 -47.72 12.28
C ALA A 43 19.97 -46.70 13.28
N TYR A 44 18.66 -46.88 13.53
CA TYR A 44 17.92 -46.80 14.82
C TYR A 44 18.16 -45.60 15.79
N ARG A 45 17.18 -44.71 15.97
CA ARG A 45 15.98 -44.78 16.89
C ARG A 45 16.22 -44.31 18.35
N SER A 46 15.60 -43.15 18.64
CA SER A 46 14.65 -42.92 19.76
C SER A 46 15.11 -42.75 21.23
N ALA A 47 14.77 -41.55 21.74
CA ALA A 47 14.06 -41.28 23.00
C ALA A 47 14.80 -41.06 24.35
N ALA A 48 14.65 -39.82 24.83
CA ALA A 48 14.21 -39.40 26.18
C ALA A 48 15.09 -39.56 27.46
N MET A 49 15.08 -38.48 28.26
CA MET A 49 15.58 -38.33 29.66
C MET A 49 17.11 -38.43 29.84
N LEU A 50 17.78 -37.63 30.68
CA LEU A 50 17.49 -37.32 32.09
C LEU A 50 18.10 -35.96 32.54
N VAL A 51 17.96 -35.62 33.82
CA VAL A 51 18.35 -34.35 34.46
C VAL A 51 19.58 -34.50 35.37
N ALA A 52 20.36 -33.41 35.48
CA ALA A 52 21.29 -33.02 36.55
C ALA A 52 22.74 -33.57 36.65
N GLU A 53 23.54 -32.66 37.23
CA GLU A 53 24.76 -32.85 38.04
C GLU A 53 26.12 -32.98 37.32
N ILE A 54 26.92 -31.90 37.35
CA ILE A 54 28.07 -31.77 38.29
C ILE A 54 28.61 -30.33 38.24
N ASP A 55 28.76 -29.74 39.43
CA ASP A 55 29.46 -28.49 39.72
C ASP A 55 30.85 -28.81 40.28
N ARG A 56 31.92 -28.14 39.80
CA ARG A 56 33.14 -27.80 40.56
C ARG A 56 34.24 -27.05 39.78
N GLU A 57 34.69 -25.92 40.36
CA GLU A 57 36.09 -25.57 40.75
C GLU A 57 37.26 -25.95 39.79
N THR A 58 38.28 -25.13 39.48
CA THR A 58 38.73 -23.80 40.00
C THR A 58 39.88 -23.21 39.15
N SER A 59 39.89 -21.86 39.02
CA SER A 59 41.01 -20.90 39.26
C SER A 59 42.31 -20.83 38.39
N LEU A 60 43.12 -19.80 38.71
CA LEU A 60 44.43 -19.34 38.20
C LEU A 60 44.38 -18.49 36.91
N GLU A 61 44.47 -17.15 36.98
CA GLU A 61 45.64 -16.25 37.23
C GLU A 61 46.14 -15.64 35.90
N SER A 62 45.87 -14.37 35.57
CA SER A 62 46.42 -13.08 36.09
C SER A 62 47.82 -12.73 35.56
N HIS A 63 47.97 -11.49 35.03
CA HIS A 63 49.13 -10.56 35.11
C HIS A 63 49.05 -9.52 33.96
N HIS A 64 48.52 -8.32 34.19
CA HIS A 64 49.27 -7.09 34.52
C HIS A 64 50.33 -6.61 33.52
N ARG A 65 50.08 -5.45 32.86
CA ARG A 65 50.81 -4.19 33.16
C ARG A 65 50.19 -2.92 32.50
N GLN A 66 49.94 -1.93 33.36
CA GLN A 66 49.69 -0.49 33.13
C GLN A 66 51.03 0.26 32.81
N PRO A 67 51.13 1.63 32.81
CA PRO A 67 50.16 2.73 32.59
C PRO A 67 50.68 3.85 31.62
N ARG A 68 49.85 4.87 31.33
CA ARG A 68 50.14 6.27 31.74
C ARG A 68 48.93 7.21 31.65
N PHE A 69 48.82 8.11 32.64
CA PHE A 69 47.79 9.14 32.85
C PHE A 69 48.40 10.54 32.71
N ALA A 70 47.58 11.53 32.32
CA ALA A 70 47.58 12.96 32.72
C ALA A 70 46.38 13.62 31.99
N ASP A 71 45.31 14.04 32.68
CA ASP A 71 45.13 15.30 33.44
C ASP A 71 44.96 16.54 32.54
N LEU A 72 44.04 17.49 32.75
CA LEU A 72 43.08 17.78 33.84
C LEU A 72 42.02 18.78 33.31
N SER A 73 40.75 18.71 33.77
CA SER A 73 40.00 19.84 34.40
C SER A 73 38.49 19.58 34.54
N ASP A 74 38.13 19.16 35.74
CA ASP A 74 36.79 19.24 36.37
C ASP A 74 36.62 20.72 36.93
N PRO A 75 35.59 21.19 37.70
CA PRO A 75 34.77 20.41 38.63
C PRO A 75 33.32 20.87 39.01
N ILE A 76 32.71 20.07 39.91
CA ILE A 76 31.61 20.36 40.88
C ILE A 76 30.15 20.29 40.36
N GLY A 77 29.26 19.48 40.96
CA GLY A 77 29.51 18.55 42.07
C GLY A 77 28.35 17.73 42.64
N HIS A 78 28.74 16.86 43.57
CA HIS A 78 28.00 15.83 44.33
C HIS A 78 26.66 16.22 44.99
N ARG A 79 25.77 15.22 45.19
CA ARG A 79 25.59 14.50 46.50
C ARG A 79 24.58 13.33 46.42
N THR A 80 24.99 12.07 46.69
CA THR A 80 24.80 11.25 47.95
C THR A 80 23.34 10.88 48.26
N ASP A 81 22.96 9.69 48.74
CA ASP A 81 23.68 8.43 49.08
C ASP A 81 22.66 7.27 49.30
N HIS A 82 23.16 6.02 49.34
CA HIS A 82 22.68 4.79 50.06
C HIS A 82 21.17 4.51 50.31
N HIS A 83 20.64 3.28 50.27
CA HIS A 83 21.10 2.02 50.91
C HIS A 83 20.41 0.77 50.30
N GLU A 84 21.04 -0.41 50.49
CA GLU A 84 20.51 -1.80 50.72
C GLU A 84 19.09 -2.25 50.23
N GLY A 85 18.85 -3.51 49.82
CA GLY A 85 19.70 -4.72 49.77
C GLY A 85 18.92 -6.00 50.15
N CYS A 86 19.20 -7.14 49.46
CA CYS A 86 18.71 -8.52 49.75
C CYS A 86 17.20 -8.84 49.53
N ARG A 87 16.74 -10.09 49.25
CA ARG A 87 17.27 -11.29 48.54
C ARG A 87 16.18 -12.42 48.54
N LEU A 88 16.19 -13.32 47.54
CA LEU A 88 15.44 -14.61 47.40
C LEU A 88 13.88 -14.51 47.28
N VAL A 89 13.13 -15.14 46.35
CA VAL A 89 13.09 -16.50 45.71
C VAL A 89 12.13 -17.49 46.42
N THR A 90 11.02 -17.91 45.76
CA THR A 90 10.53 -19.32 45.52
C THR A 90 9.02 -19.47 45.17
N ALA A 91 8.71 -20.31 44.15
CA ALA A 91 7.51 -21.13 43.87
C ALA A 91 6.08 -20.58 43.54
N LEU A 92 5.73 -20.70 42.25
CA LEU A 92 4.76 -21.66 41.64
C LEU A 92 3.39 -22.03 42.28
N THR A 93 2.37 -21.96 41.40
CA THR A 93 1.14 -22.77 41.27
C THR A 93 0.04 -22.77 42.34
N ALA A 94 -1.15 -22.26 41.95
CA ALA A 94 -2.46 -22.81 42.31
C ALA A 94 -3.49 -22.53 41.20
N ALA A 95 -4.33 -23.51 40.84
CA ALA A 95 -5.40 -23.40 39.83
C ALA A 95 -6.78 -23.22 40.48
N GLY A 96 -7.77 -22.61 39.80
CA GLY A 96 -9.12 -22.47 40.39
C GLY A 96 -10.20 -21.73 39.59
N GLN A 97 -10.79 -22.43 38.60
CA GLN A 97 -12.21 -22.42 38.19
C GLN A 97 -13.12 -21.17 38.41
N ASN A 98 -13.71 -20.65 37.32
CA ASN A 98 -15.18 -20.41 37.13
C ASN A 98 -15.45 -19.87 35.70
N LYS A 99 -15.99 -20.64 34.74
CA LYS A 99 -17.40 -21.01 34.52
C LYS A 99 -18.41 -19.87 34.20
N THR A 100 -18.50 -19.56 32.90
CA THR A 100 -19.74 -19.51 32.08
C THR A 100 -20.95 -18.66 32.49
N LYS A 101 -21.23 -17.63 31.66
CA LYS A 101 -22.53 -17.20 31.04
C LYS A 101 -22.21 -15.92 30.22
N SER A 102 -22.72 -15.66 29.01
CA SER A 102 -23.97 -16.07 28.35
C SER A 102 -23.79 -16.24 26.83
N ALA A 103 -24.75 -16.91 26.17
CA ALA A 103 -24.74 -17.13 24.72
C ALA A 103 -25.34 -15.95 23.92
N PHE A 104 -24.80 -15.70 22.73
CA PHE A 104 -25.41 -14.83 21.71
C PHE A 104 -26.31 -15.64 20.77
N LEU A 105 -27.51 -15.13 20.50
CA LEU A 105 -28.41 -15.61 19.44
C LEU A 105 -28.21 -14.77 18.18
N LEU A 106 -27.86 -15.42 17.06
CA LEU A 106 -27.82 -14.80 15.74
C LEU A 106 -29.18 -15.00 15.05
N GLY A 107 -29.82 -13.91 14.63
CA GLY A 107 -31.02 -13.91 13.80
C GLY A 107 -30.69 -13.66 12.30
N PRO A 108 -31.33 -14.36 11.35
CA PRO A 108 -31.08 -14.19 9.91
C PRO A 108 -31.94 -13.08 9.26
N PRO A 109 -31.59 -12.62 8.03
CA PRO A 109 -32.18 -11.44 7.39
C PRO A 109 -33.49 -11.70 6.60
N LEU A 110 -34.22 -10.61 6.33
CA LEU A 110 -35.44 -10.53 5.52
C LEU A 110 -35.13 -10.12 4.07
N LEU A 111 -35.95 -10.57 3.10
CA LEU A 111 -36.23 -9.84 1.84
C LEU A 111 -37.37 -10.48 1.02
N GLY A 112 -38.21 -9.63 0.41
CA GLY A 112 -38.91 -9.95 -0.85
C GLY A 112 -40.39 -10.35 -0.79
N SER A 113 -41.28 -9.46 -1.23
CA SER A 113 -42.73 -9.66 -1.37
C SER A 113 -43.16 -10.09 -2.78
N HIS A 114 -44.21 -10.93 -2.90
CA HIS A 114 -45.44 -10.70 -3.72
C HIS A 114 -46.31 -11.98 -3.86
N LEU A 115 -47.64 -11.82 -3.70
CA LEU A 115 -48.81 -12.49 -4.35
C LEU A 115 -48.78 -14.05 -4.55
N ASP A 116 -49.85 -14.84 -4.35
CA ASP A 116 -51.30 -14.56 -4.30
C ASP A 116 -52.09 -15.68 -3.52
N ARG A 117 -53.34 -15.37 -3.15
CA ARG A 117 -54.51 -16.22 -2.76
C ARG A 117 -54.42 -17.77 -2.60
N GLN A 118 -54.80 -18.28 -1.41
CA GLN A 118 -55.97 -19.17 -1.11
C GLN A 118 -55.80 -20.07 0.15
N THR A 119 -56.78 -20.01 1.07
CA THR A 119 -57.13 -21.05 2.08
C THR A 119 -58.00 -22.16 1.42
N PRO A 120 -58.09 -23.42 1.92
CA PRO A 120 -58.56 -23.72 3.29
C PRO A 120 -58.00 -24.98 4.04
N ILE A 121 -58.04 -24.88 5.39
CA ILE A 121 -58.64 -25.79 6.41
C ILE A 121 -58.21 -27.28 6.57
N ILE A 122 -57.52 -27.54 7.69
CA ILE A 122 -57.69 -28.54 8.79
C ILE A 122 -58.44 -29.88 8.57
N GLU A 123 -57.85 -30.97 9.08
CA GLU A 123 -58.39 -32.09 9.93
C GLU A 123 -57.82 -33.47 9.53
N ASN A 124 -57.68 -34.52 10.36
CA ASN A 124 -57.42 -34.79 11.80
C ASN A 124 -57.60 -36.33 11.97
N GLY A 125 -56.98 -36.98 12.98
CA GLY A 125 -57.25 -38.38 13.39
C GLY A 125 -56.02 -39.32 13.32
N SER A 126 -55.45 -39.78 14.44
CA SER A 126 -55.88 -40.90 15.33
C SER A 126 -55.49 -42.30 14.80
N GLY A 127 -54.90 -43.23 15.57
CA GLY A 127 -54.41 -43.24 16.96
C GLY A 127 -53.91 -44.65 17.38
N GLN A 128 -53.56 -44.83 18.68
CA GLN A 128 -53.39 -46.13 19.41
C GLN A 128 -52.20 -47.06 19.01
N THR A 129 -51.10 -47.14 19.79
CA THR A 129 -50.82 -47.89 21.06
C THR A 129 -50.47 -49.38 20.92
N GLU A 130 -49.18 -49.72 21.08
CA GLU A 130 -48.62 -50.57 22.17
C GLU A 130 -47.08 -50.71 22.03
N CYS A 131 -46.38 -51.11 23.11
CA CYS A 131 -44.91 -51.17 23.17
C CYS A 131 -44.46 -52.36 24.05
N PRO A 132 -43.38 -53.09 23.67
CA PRO A 132 -42.18 -53.00 24.52
C PRO A 132 -40.81 -53.07 23.79
N ARG A 133 -39.83 -52.40 24.40
CA ARG A 133 -38.35 -52.55 24.32
C ARG A 133 -37.56 -51.88 23.17
N ALA A 134 -36.93 -50.77 23.59
CA ALA A 134 -35.48 -50.52 23.51
C ALA A 134 -34.82 -50.30 22.13
N GLN A 135 -34.78 -49.03 21.71
CA GLN A 135 -33.64 -48.41 21.03
C GLN A 135 -33.69 -46.89 21.26
N ASN A 136 -32.56 -46.26 21.60
CA ASN A 136 -32.49 -44.81 21.85
C ASN A 136 -32.60 -44.03 20.54
N GLN A 137 -33.67 -43.26 20.37
CA GLN A 137 -33.79 -42.23 19.34
C GLN A 137 -34.15 -40.88 19.99
N SER A 138 -33.66 -39.80 19.37
CA SER A 138 -33.72 -38.43 19.87
C SER A 138 -35.14 -37.86 19.88
N THR A 139 -35.60 -37.38 21.02
CA THR A 139 -36.86 -36.62 21.15
C THR A 139 -36.71 -35.20 20.63
N GLN A 140 -37.46 -34.86 19.57
CA GLN A 140 -37.76 -33.47 19.23
C GLN A 140 -38.79 -32.91 20.24
N VAL A 141 -38.60 -31.67 20.68
CA VAL A 141 -39.63 -30.90 21.40
C VAL A 141 -40.30 -29.98 20.40
N SER A 142 -41.62 -30.13 20.20
CA SER A 142 -42.42 -29.19 19.39
C SER A 142 -42.74 -27.93 20.19
N LEU A 143 -42.74 -26.78 19.50
CA LEU A 143 -43.16 -25.47 20.02
C LEU A 143 -44.09 -24.75 19.02
N ASP A 144 -45.20 -25.39 18.66
CA ASP A 144 -46.31 -24.74 17.95
C ASP A 144 -47.11 -23.81 18.89
N HIS A 145 -46.63 -22.58 19.09
CA HIS A 145 -47.39 -21.53 19.78
C HIS A 145 -47.22 -20.15 19.10
N PRO A 146 -48.22 -19.68 18.31
CA PRO A 146 -48.12 -18.39 17.59
C PRO A 146 -48.06 -17.16 18.51
N GLY A 147 -48.41 -17.29 19.79
CA GLY A 147 -48.20 -16.24 20.79
C GLY A 147 -46.73 -15.96 21.11
N ALA A 148 -45.82 -16.90 20.84
CA ALA A 148 -44.39 -16.74 21.14
C ALA A 148 -43.71 -15.72 20.21
N ALA A 149 -44.10 -15.65 18.94
CA ALA A 149 -43.57 -14.70 17.96
C ALA A 149 -44.01 -13.26 18.29
N VAL A 150 -45.31 -13.04 18.54
CA VAL A 150 -45.82 -11.73 18.97
C VAL A 150 -45.19 -11.31 20.29
N ALA A 151 -45.11 -12.20 21.28
CA ALA A 151 -44.44 -11.90 22.54
C ALA A 151 -42.91 -11.72 22.40
N TYR A 152 -42.26 -12.28 21.39
CA TYR A 152 -40.83 -12.07 21.11
C TYR A 152 -40.58 -10.76 20.39
N GLN A 153 -41.43 -10.40 19.44
CA GLN A 153 -41.38 -9.13 18.71
C GLN A 153 -41.75 -7.96 19.63
N GLN A 154 -42.78 -8.12 20.47
CA GLN A 154 -43.09 -7.18 21.54
C GLN A 154 -41.97 -7.11 22.59
N ARG A 155 -41.31 -8.23 22.95
CA ARG A 155 -40.10 -8.18 23.79
C ARG A 155 -38.88 -7.58 23.08
N LEU A 156 -38.80 -7.59 21.76
CA LEU A 156 -37.75 -6.93 20.99
C LEU A 156 -38.02 -5.43 20.89
N GLU A 157 -39.27 -5.02 20.67
CA GLU A 157 -39.69 -3.62 20.72
C GLU A 157 -39.55 -3.07 22.15
N ASP A 158 -39.99 -3.81 23.16
CA ASP A 158 -39.78 -3.49 24.57
C ASP A 158 -38.30 -3.53 24.96
N SER A 159 -37.48 -4.42 24.37
CA SER A 159 -36.03 -4.49 24.64
C SER A 159 -35.24 -3.45 23.87
N VAL A 160 -35.66 -3.03 22.68
CA VAL A 160 -35.08 -1.90 21.95
C VAL A 160 -35.50 -0.61 22.64
N ALA A 161 -36.75 -0.46 23.06
CA ALA A 161 -37.19 0.63 23.91
C ALA A 161 -36.56 0.58 25.31
N ALA A 162 -36.25 -0.61 25.86
CA ALA A 162 -35.51 -0.75 27.12
C ALA A 162 -34.01 -0.48 26.94
N HIS A 163 -33.42 -0.79 25.78
CA HIS A 163 -32.05 -0.41 25.45
C HIS A 163 -31.96 1.09 25.16
N HIS A 164 -32.95 1.67 24.48
CA HIS A 164 -33.14 3.12 24.40
C HIS A 164 -33.29 3.73 25.80
N ARG A 165 -33.98 3.06 26.75
CA ARG A 165 -34.09 3.46 28.17
C ARG A 165 -32.92 3.02 29.08
N GLN A 166 -31.89 2.33 28.56
CA GLN A 166 -30.68 1.92 29.29
C GLN A 166 -29.43 2.65 28.78
N VAL A 167 -29.34 2.91 27.47
CA VAL A 167 -28.35 3.78 26.83
C VAL A 167 -28.76 5.24 27.02
N VAL A 168 -30.03 5.60 26.81
CA VAL A 168 -30.67 6.70 27.56
C VAL A 168 -31.17 6.14 28.88
N GLY A 169 -30.23 5.69 29.72
CA GLY A 169 -30.48 5.70 31.16
C GLY A 169 -30.97 7.10 31.57
N VAL A 170 -31.68 7.21 32.70
CA VAL A 170 -32.26 8.49 33.15
C VAL A 170 -31.15 9.43 33.66
N GLN A 171 -30.25 9.84 32.77
CA GLN A 171 -29.52 11.09 32.90
C GLN A 171 -30.59 12.17 33.00
N LYS A 172 -30.61 12.84 34.14
CA LYS A 172 -31.29 14.12 34.27
C LYS A 172 -30.77 14.97 33.10
N ARG A 173 -31.68 15.61 32.37
CA ARG A 173 -31.37 16.60 31.35
C ARG A 173 -31.56 17.98 31.99
N PRO A 174 -30.71 18.41 32.94
CA PRO A 174 -31.01 19.53 33.84
C PRO A 174 -31.29 20.81 33.06
N LEU A 175 -30.55 21.05 31.97
CA LEU A 175 -30.64 22.25 31.16
C LEU A 175 -31.89 22.29 30.26
N LEU A 176 -32.51 21.14 29.96
CA LEU A 176 -33.84 21.08 29.34
C LEU A 176 -34.98 21.41 30.31
N THR A 177 -34.71 21.52 31.61
CA THR A 177 -35.68 22.05 32.59
C THR A 177 -35.48 23.55 32.88
N SER A 178 -34.51 24.19 32.23
CA SER A 178 -34.27 25.63 32.33
C SER A 178 -35.43 26.43 31.69
N PRO A 179 -35.77 27.63 32.21
CA PRO A 179 -36.81 28.47 31.62
C PRO A 179 -36.56 28.77 30.14
N GLY A 180 -37.61 28.67 29.32
CA GLY A 180 -37.55 28.92 27.87
C GLY A 180 -37.07 27.74 27.01
N ALA A 181 -36.44 26.72 27.60
CA ALA A 181 -35.92 25.57 26.85
C ALA A 181 -37.03 24.82 26.10
N VAL A 182 -36.86 24.66 24.79
CA VAL A 182 -37.72 23.85 23.92
C VAL A 182 -36.94 22.61 23.45
N THR A 183 -37.58 21.44 23.45
CA THR A 183 -36.96 20.18 23.01
C THR A 183 -36.80 20.15 21.49
N ALA A 184 -35.73 19.51 21.00
CA ALA A 184 -35.60 19.21 19.58
C ALA A 184 -36.76 18.30 19.09
N PRO A 185 -37.13 18.38 17.80
CA PRO A 185 -38.14 17.51 17.21
C PRO A 185 -37.81 16.02 17.36
N ASP A 186 -38.84 15.17 17.42
CA ASP A 186 -38.66 13.72 17.42
C ASP A 186 -37.87 13.27 16.19
N GLY A 187 -36.88 12.40 16.39
CA GLY A 187 -35.95 11.95 15.34
C GLY A 187 -34.74 12.87 15.11
N SER A 188 -34.68 14.06 15.72
CA SER A 188 -33.49 14.92 15.64
C SER A 188 -32.25 14.28 16.28
N ALA A 189 -31.08 14.48 15.66
CA ALA A 189 -29.79 14.06 16.20
C ALA A 189 -29.44 14.76 17.54
N ASP A 190 -30.07 15.90 17.84
CA ASP A 190 -29.82 16.70 19.05
C ASP A 190 -30.81 16.38 20.18
N ILE A 191 -31.58 15.28 20.06
CA ILE A 191 -32.59 14.91 21.05
C ILE A 191 -31.94 14.61 22.41
N GLY A 192 -32.16 15.52 23.36
CA GLY A 192 -31.53 15.45 24.69
C GLY A 192 -31.08 16.79 25.23
N VAL A 193 -30.90 17.79 24.36
CA VAL A 193 -30.60 19.18 24.73
C VAL A 193 -31.69 20.14 24.24
N ALA A 194 -31.61 21.41 24.62
CA ALA A 194 -32.51 22.45 24.14
C ALA A 194 -32.24 22.77 22.67
N TRP A 195 -33.28 22.80 21.85
CA TRP A 195 -33.24 23.21 20.45
C TRP A 195 -33.16 24.73 20.31
N HIS A 196 -33.89 25.44 21.17
CA HIS A 196 -33.82 26.89 21.37
C HIS A 196 -34.36 27.26 22.76
N TYR A 197 -34.14 28.51 23.18
CA TYR A 197 -34.64 29.09 24.44
C TYR A 197 -35.79 30.09 24.25
N GLY A 198 -36.24 30.28 23.01
CA GLY A 198 -37.52 30.94 22.69
C GLY A 198 -37.45 31.94 21.55
N ASP A 199 -36.24 32.33 21.14
CA ASP A 199 -35.99 33.20 19.98
C ASP A 199 -34.82 32.60 19.18
N PRO A 200 -35.03 31.48 18.43
CA PRO A 200 -33.96 30.76 17.76
C PRO A 200 -33.13 31.62 16.78
N LEU A 201 -33.73 32.66 16.20
CA LEU A 201 -33.03 33.60 15.31
C LEU A 201 -32.36 34.74 16.09
N GLY A 202 -32.90 35.14 17.25
CA GLY A 202 -32.24 36.05 18.18
C GLY A 202 -31.01 35.43 18.83
N GLU A 203 -31.10 34.17 19.24
CA GLU A 203 -30.00 33.36 19.78
C GLU A 203 -28.79 33.36 18.82
N GLN A 204 -29.03 33.18 17.51
CA GLN A 204 -28.00 33.31 16.47
C GLN A 204 -27.41 34.72 16.38
N ARG A 205 -28.25 35.77 16.33
CA ARG A 205 -27.79 37.18 16.32
C ARG A 205 -26.98 37.53 17.56
N THR A 206 -27.31 36.96 18.72
CA THR A 206 -26.55 37.14 19.96
C THR A 206 -25.21 36.43 19.89
N ALA A 207 -25.15 35.22 19.33
CA ALA A 207 -23.90 34.48 19.14
C ALA A 207 -22.88 35.23 18.27
N GLN A 208 -23.32 35.98 17.26
CA GLN A 208 -22.44 36.81 16.43
C GLN A 208 -22.04 38.15 17.06
N ARG A 209 -22.78 38.64 18.08
CA ARG A 209 -22.63 40.03 18.60
C ARG A 209 -22.20 40.14 20.06
N ALA A 210 -22.31 39.06 20.82
CA ALA A 210 -22.07 39.00 22.26
C ALA A 210 -21.42 37.64 22.62
N ALA A 211 -21.92 36.94 23.64
CA ALA A 211 -21.60 35.55 23.92
C ALA A 211 -22.88 34.74 24.17
N VAL A 212 -22.93 33.51 23.64
CA VAL A 212 -23.95 32.51 23.96
C VAL A 212 -23.33 31.23 24.49
N VAL A 213 -24.08 30.50 25.32
CA VAL A 213 -23.73 29.15 25.77
C VAL A 213 -24.76 28.16 25.24
N VAL A 214 -24.27 27.08 24.61
CA VAL A 214 -25.07 26.00 24.02
C VAL A 214 -24.79 24.69 24.76
N ASP A 215 -25.86 23.99 25.15
CA ASP A 215 -25.78 22.66 25.73
C ASP A 215 -25.51 21.61 24.63
N ARG A 216 -24.35 20.95 24.69
CA ARG A 216 -23.97 19.81 23.83
C ARG A 216 -23.65 18.57 24.68
N SER A 217 -24.20 18.48 25.88
CA SER A 217 -23.98 17.38 26.83
C SER A 217 -24.50 16.01 26.35
N HIS A 218 -25.25 15.99 25.25
CA HIS A 218 -25.64 14.77 24.53
C HIS A 218 -24.48 14.11 23.77
N ARG A 219 -23.39 14.83 23.46
CA ARG A 219 -22.19 14.26 22.81
C ARG A 219 -21.58 13.16 23.68
N PHE A 220 -21.06 12.13 23.02
CA PHE A 220 -20.44 11.00 23.70
C PHE A 220 -18.95 11.28 23.91
N VAL A 221 -18.48 11.12 25.14
CA VAL A 221 -17.09 11.34 25.53
C VAL A 221 -16.40 10.02 25.87
N ILE A 222 -15.14 9.89 25.45
CA ILE A 222 -14.24 8.76 25.68
C ILE A 222 -12.98 9.30 26.37
N ALA A 223 -12.48 8.57 27.35
CA ALA A 223 -11.19 8.84 27.99
C ALA A 223 -10.20 7.72 27.65
N ILE A 224 -8.96 8.09 27.30
CA ILE A 224 -7.86 7.16 27.03
C ILE A 224 -6.67 7.57 27.90
N PRO A 225 -6.57 7.10 29.15
CA PRO A 225 -5.33 7.17 29.92
C PRO A 225 -4.32 6.13 29.41
N GLY A 226 -3.07 6.29 29.86
CA GLY A 226 -1.97 5.35 29.60
C GLY A 226 -0.76 6.00 28.93
N ASP A 227 0.43 5.44 29.17
CA ASP A 227 1.72 5.95 28.68
C ASP A 227 1.79 5.99 27.15
N GLU A 228 1.13 5.05 26.47
CA GLU A 228 1.23 4.84 25.01
C GLU A 228 -0.01 5.32 24.25
N ARG A 229 -0.96 5.99 24.92
CA ARG A 229 -2.25 6.43 24.33
C ARG A 229 -2.11 7.15 22.98
N LEU A 230 -1.15 8.07 22.85
CA LEU A 230 -0.94 8.89 21.65
C LEU A 230 -0.27 8.11 20.52
N THR A 231 0.80 7.36 20.84
CA THR A 231 1.52 6.54 19.86
C THR A 231 0.64 5.40 19.35
N TRP A 232 -0.15 4.78 20.22
CA TRP A 232 -1.15 3.78 19.86
C TRP A 232 -2.26 4.38 18.98
N LEU A 233 -2.96 5.43 19.42
CA LEU A 233 -4.06 6.04 18.66
C LEU A 233 -3.61 6.55 17.29
N HIS A 234 -2.35 7.00 17.19
CA HIS A 234 -1.75 7.46 15.94
C HIS A 234 -1.70 6.36 14.85
N THR A 235 -1.53 5.09 15.23
CA THR A 235 -1.47 3.96 14.27
C THR A 235 -2.81 3.59 13.65
N ILE A 236 -3.92 3.92 14.33
CA ILE A 236 -5.28 3.49 13.93
C ILE A 236 -6.19 4.64 13.48
N SER A 237 -5.66 5.87 13.42
CA SER A 237 -6.40 7.09 13.07
C SER A 237 -5.71 7.86 11.93
N SER A 238 -6.31 8.92 11.40
CA SER A 238 -5.80 9.66 10.22
C SER A 238 -4.96 10.90 10.51
N GLN A 239 -4.87 11.38 11.75
CA GLN A 239 -4.13 12.59 12.12
C GLN A 239 -2.72 12.28 12.67
N HIS A 240 -1.78 13.22 12.54
CA HIS A 240 -0.44 13.13 13.15
C HIS A 240 -0.50 13.61 14.60
N ILE A 241 -0.42 12.66 15.54
CA ILE A 241 -0.70 12.89 16.98
C ILE A 241 0.27 12.17 17.93
N ALA A 242 1.23 11.39 17.41
CA ALA A 242 2.13 10.57 18.24
C ALA A 242 2.93 11.41 19.26
N ALA A 243 3.19 12.68 18.93
CA ALA A 243 3.80 13.68 19.79
C ALA A 243 2.92 14.94 19.92
N LEU A 244 1.59 14.78 19.96
CA LEU A 244 0.67 15.88 20.25
C LEU A 244 1.00 16.45 21.64
N PRO A 245 1.34 17.76 21.78
CA PRO A 245 1.70 18.33 23.08
C PRO A 245 0.55 18.31 24.07
N ASP A 246 0.88 18.25 25.36
CA ASP A 246 -0.09 18.43 26.45
C ASP A 246 -0.77 19.81 26.33
N GLY A 247 -2.10 19.86 26.45
CA GLY A 247 -2.87 21.06 26.20
C GLY A 247 -3.11 21.39 24.73
N LYS A 248 -2.93 20.43 23.80
CA LYS A 248 -3.32 20.57 22.38
C LYS A 248 -4.41 19.58 21.98
N SER A 249 -5.22 20.00 21.01
CA SER A 249 -6.32 19.23 20.43
C SER A 249 -6.11 19.01 18.93
N ALA A 250 -6.89 18.12 18.34
CA ALA A 250 -6.98 17.93 16.89
C ALA A 250 -8.32 17.30 16.48
N GLU A 251 -8.78 17.56 15.26
CA GLU A 251 -9.77 16.69 14.61
C GLU A 251 -9.07 15.46 14.03
N ASN A 252 -9.75 14.31 14.04
CA ASN A 252 -9.19 13.04 13.63
C ASN A 252 -10.28 12.07 13.13
N LEU A 253 -9.93 11.16 12.23
CA LEU A 253 -10.84 10.16 11.66
C LEU A 253 -10.36 8.74 11.92
N SER A 254 -11.31 7.80 11.94
CA SER A 254 -11.07 6.39 11.64
C SER A 254 -11.69 6.07 10.29
N LEU A 255 -10.91 5.47 9.39
CA LEU A 255 -11.34 5.14 8.04
C LEU A 255 -11.48 3.63 7.83
N ASP A 256 -12.30 3.24 6.87
CA ASP A 256 -12.32 1.88 6.33
C ASP A 256 -11.13 1.61 5.39
N VAL A 257 -10.96 0.35 4.95
CA VAL A 257 -9.87 -0.01 4.01
C VAL A 257 -9.97 0.70 2.66
N ASN A 258 -11.18 1.17 2.29
CA ASN A 258 -11.44 1.93 1.07
C ASN A 258 -11.26 3.45 1.26
N GLY A 259 -10.82 3.91 2.45
CA GLY A 259 -10.65 5.34 2.77
C GLY A 259 -11.95 6.10 3.06
N ARG A 260 -13.05 5.39 3.35
CA ARG A 260 -14.33 5.97 3.74
C ARG A 260 -14.35 6.27 5.24
N VAL A 261 -15.06 7.29 5.67
CA VAL A 261 -15.08 7.72 7.07
C VAL A 261 -16.04 6.85 7.91
N GLU A 262 -15.51 6.05 8.83
CA GLU A 262 -16.30 5.28 9.80
C GLU A 262 -16.61 6.13 11.05
N HIS A 263 -15.62 6.88 11.53
CA HIS A 263 -15.73 7.75 12.69
C HIS A 263 -14.98 9.06 12.47
N HIS A 264 -15.53 10.14 13.01
CA HIS A 264 -14.93 11.47 13.13
C HIS A 264 -15.01 11.85 14.60
N PHE A 265 -13.95 12.45 15.13
CA PHE A 265 -13.91 12.88 16.52
C PHE A 265 -12.94 14.05 16.70
N VAL A 266 -13.19 14.85 17.74
CA VAL A 266 -12.22 15.82 18.25
C VAL A 266 -11.51 15.16 19.43
N GLN A 267 -10.19 15.20 19.43
CA GLN A 267 -9.36 14.74 20.54
C GLN A 267 -8.63 15.90 21.21
N THR A 268 -8.38 15.79 22.51
CA THR A 268 -7.57 16.72 23.31
C THR A 268 -6.67 15.90 24.23
N ASP A 269 -5.36 16.11 24.18
CA ASP A 269 -4.45 15.49 25.16
C ASP A 269 -4.16 16.47 26.30
N LEU A 270 -4.41 16.04 27.54
CA LEU A 270 -4.24 16.90 28.71
C LEU A 270 -4.00 16.08 29.97
N ALA A 271 -2.98 16.48 30.75
CA ALA A 271 -2.60 15.90 32.03
C ALA A 271 -2.45 14.35 32.00
N GLY A 272 -1.91 13.81 30.91
CA GLY A 272 -1.68 12.36 30.75
C GLY A 272 -2.90 11.55 30.28
N VAL A 273 -3.99 12.21 29.84
CA VAL A 273 -5.20 11.56 29.31
C VAL A 273 -5.56 12.17 27.96
N THR A 274 -5.78 11.33 26.94
CA THR A 274 -6.40 11.75 25.69
C THR A 274 -7.91 11.64 25.85
N TRP A 275 -8.59 12.78 25.79
CA TRP A 275 -10.04 12.87 25.77
C TRP A 275 -10.52 12.95 24.32
N ILE A 276 -11.61 12.25 24.01
CA ILE A 276 -12.25 12.20 22.70
C ILE A 276 -13.73 12.55 22.86
N ASP A 277 -14.28 13.39 21.99
CA ASP A 277 -15.73 13.55 21.85
C ASP A 277 -16.22 13.40 20.41
N THR A 278 -17.40 12.81 20.27
CA THR A 278 -18.01 12.44 18.98
C THR A 278 -19.54 12.51 19.05
N GLU A 279 -20.21 12.34 17.91
CA GLU A 279 -21.67 12.20 17.81
C GLU A 279 -22.20 11.08 18.72
N ALA A 280 -23.32 11.38 19.40
CA ALA A 280 -23.93 10.55 20.44
C ALA A 280 -24.19 9.10 20.02
N ASN A 281 -24.69 8.92 18.78
CA ASN A 281 -25.02 7.63 18.18
C ASN A 281 -23.80 6.84 17.67
N ARG A 282 -22.63 7.47 17.51
CA ARG A 282 -21.38 6.83 17.03
C ARG A 282 -20.38 6.52 18.14
N GLY A 283 -20.49 7.20 19.28
CA GLY A 283 -19.59 7.04 20.42
C GLY A 283 -19.47 5.61 20.97
N PRO A 284 -20.56 4.86 21.20
CA PRO A 284 -20.49 3.48 21.67
C PRO A 284 -19.74 2.54 20.70
N ASP A 285 -19.95 2.71 19.39
CA ASP A 285 -19.28 1.91 18.35
C ASP A 285 -17.80 2.29 18.25
N LEU A 286 -17.46 3.59 18.29
CA LEU A 286 -16.08 4.07 18.34
C LEU A 286 -15.36 3.52 19.58
N LEU A 287 -15.98 3.57 20.76
CA LEU A 287 -15.42 3.00 21.99
C LEU A 287 -15.25 1.48 21.89
N SER A 288 -16.17 0.77 21.26
CA SER A 288 -16.05 -0.67 21.00
C SER A 288 -14.90 -0.99 20.05
N PHE A 289 -14.72 -0.18 19.00
CA PHE A 289 -13.60 -0.27 18.07
C PHE A 289 -12.27 -0.02 18.78
N LEU A 290 -12.12 1.13 19.44
CA LEU A 290 -10.92 1.51 20.19
C LEU A 290 -10.51 0.42 21.20
N LYS A 291 -11.45 -0.10 22.00
CA LYS A 291 -11.18 -1.21 22.94
C LYS A 291 -10.72 -2.50 22.27
N LYS A 292 -11.20 -2.81 21.05
CA LYS A 292 -10.76 -3.99 20.28
C LYS A 292 -9.39 -3.79 19.64
N MET A 293 -8.93 -2.55 19.45
CA MET A 293 -7.64 -2.23 18.84
C MET A 293 -6.49 -2.12 19.85
N VAL A 294 -6.74 -2.25 21.16
CA VAL A 294 -5.69 -2.35 22.18
C VAL A 294 -5.13 -3.77 22.18
N PHE A 295 -3.99 -3.96 21.53
CA PHE A 295 -3.20 -5.19 21.56
C PHE A 295 -1.82 -4.88 22.15
N TRP A 296 -1.55 -5.37 23.36
CA TRP A 296 -0.28 -5.21 24.10
C TRP A 296 0.14 -3.76 24.45
N SER A 297 -0.50 -2.73 23.91
CA SER A 297 -0.23 -1.32 24.21
C SER A 297 -0.76 -0.87 25.57
N LYS A 298 -0.05 0.05 26.23
CA LYS A 298 -0.49 0.76 27.44
C LYS A 298 -1.45 1.92 27.12
N ALA A 299 -2.62 1.58 26.60
CA ALA A 299 -3.72 2.51 26.37
C ALA A 299 -5.02 1.90 26.88
N GLU A 300 -5.83 2.66 27.62
CA GLU A 300 -7.04 2.12 28.28
C GLU A 300 -8.33 2.87 27.88
N PRO A 301 -8.80 2.79 26.61
CA PRO A 301 -10.02 3.44 26.17
C PRO A 301 -11.23 3.03 27.02
N ARG A 302 -11.86 4.01 27.66
CA ARG A 302 -13.04 3.82 28.51
C ARG A 302 -14.11 4.84 28.21
N ASP A 303 -15.31 4.60 28.73
CA ASP A 303 -16.36 5.60 28.76
C ASP A 303 -15.82 6.83 29.52
N GLY A 304 -15.97 8.01 28.92
CA GLY A 304 -15.51 9.30 29.44
C GLY A 304 -16.66 10.26 29.75
N ASN A 305 -17.91 9.78 29.77
CA ASN A 305 -19.10 10.60 29.96
C ASN A 305 -19.24 11.14 31.40
N GLU A 306 -18.25 10.97 32.28
CA GLU A 306 -18.09 11.84 33.45
C GLU A 306 -17.90 13.32 33.06
N LEU A 307 -17.44 13.61 31.84
CA LEU A 307 -17.45 14.96 31.25
C LEU A 307 -18.68 15.16 30.35
N ALA A 308 -19.06 16.43 30.18
CA ALA A 308 -20.14 16.91 29.32
C ALA A 308 -19.71 18.17 28.58
N VAL A 309 -20.12 18.32 27.31
CA VAL A 309 -19.71 19.44 26.45
C VAL A 309 -20.69 20.62 26.57
N LEU A 310 -20.18 21.81 26.82
CA LEU A 310 -20.85 23.09 26.57
C LEU A 310 -20.05 23.85 25.51
N SER A 311 -20.71 24.49 24.54
CA SER A 311 -20.01 25.41 23.62
C SER A 311 -20.34 26.86 23.98
N LEU A 312 -19.30 27.65 24.25
CA LEU A 312 -19.37 29.10 24.46
C LEU A 312 -18.92 29.78 23.16
N ILE A 313 -19.80 30.59 22.56
CA ILE A 313 -19.63 31.10 21.19
C ILE A 313 -19.89 32.60 21.16
N GLY A 314 -19.00 33.36 20.53
CA GLY A 314 -19.19 34.75 20.15
C GLY A 314 -18.06 35.69 20.59
N PRO A 315 -18.01 36.93 20.07
CA PRO A 315 -16.90 37.86 20.32
C PRO A 315 -16.68 38.21 21.80
N GLU A 316 -17.68 38.06 22.68
CA GLU A 316 -17.52 38.29 24.12
C GLU A 316 -17.16 37.01 24.91
N ALA A 317 -17.01 35.85 24.26
CA ALA A 317 -16.75 34.57 24.93
C ALA A 317 -15.48 34.60 25.79
N SER A 318 -14.39 35.17 25.28
CA SER A 318 -13.14 35.37 26.02
C SER A 318 -13.32 36.26 27.27
N THR A 319 -14.22 37.25 27.20
CA THR A 319 -14.57 38.11 28.35
C THR A 319 -15.34 37.33 29.41
N VAL A 320 -16.26 36.45 29.01
CA VAL A 320 -17.00 35.56 29.92
C VAL A 320 -16.04 34.58 30.61
N LEU A 321 -15.08 33.99 29.88
CA LEU A 321 -14.05 33.11 30.45
C LEU A 321 -13.15 33.87 31.45
N ALA A 322 -12.69 35.08 31.09
CA ALA A 322 -11.89 35.91 31.98
C ALA A 322 -12.64 36.32 33.25
N ALA A 323 -13.95 36.59 33.17
CA ALA A 323 -14.79 36.88 34.33
C ALA A 323 -15.02 35.67 35.25
N LEU A 324 -14.72 34.45 34.77
CA LEU A 324 -14.73 33.20 35.54
C LEU A 324 -13.33 32.76 35.98
N GLU A 325 -12.32 33.62 35.81
CA GLU A 325 -10.88 33.33 36.07
C GLU A 325 -10.34 32.13 35.26
N VAL A 326 -10.99 31.79 34.14
CA VAL A 326 -10.58 30.72 33.24
C VAL A 326 -9.54 31.25 32.24
N GLN A 327 -8.37 30.60 32.19
CA GLN A 327 -7.37 30.89 31.18
C GLN A 327 -7.95 30.62 29.79
N THR A 328 -8.03 31.65 28.95
CA THR A 328 -8.60 31.56 27.60
C THR A 328 -7.56 30.98 26.64
N PRO A 329 -7.81 29.83 25.98
CA PRO A 329 -6.89 29.26 25.01
C PRO A 329 -6.78 30.14 23.75
N THR A 330 -5.56 30.36 23.24
CA THR A 330 -5.29 31.43 22.26
C THR A 330 -5.16 30.97 20.81
N GLU A 331 -4.53 29.83 20.55
CA GLU A 331 -4.42 29.24 19.20
C GLU A 331 -5.61 28.30 18.94
N ALA A 332 -5.94 28.07 17.66
CA ALA A 332 -6.91 27.03 17.32
C ALA A 332 -6.44 25.69 17.87
N TYR A 333 -7.35 24.94 18.51
CA TYR A 333 -7.09 23.68 19.21
C TYR A 333 -6.22 23.75 20.47
N ASP A 334 -5.85 24.93 20.99
CA ASP A 334 -5.33 25.04 22.35
C ASP A 334 -6.37 24.55 23.37
N ALA A 335 -5.91 23.88 24.42
CA ALA A 335 -6.72 23.46 25.56
C ALA A 335 -6.04 23.78 26.90
N HIS A 336 -6.85 24.19 27.87
CA HIS A 336 -6.42 24.52 29.23
C HIS A 336 -7.32 23.83 30.26
N ALA A 337 -6.70 23.29 31.32
CA ALA A 337 -7.41 22.65 32.42
C ALA A 337 -8.29 23.66 33.17
N LEU A 338 -9.48 23.22 33.60
CA LEU A 338 -10.36 23.99 34.49
C LEU A 338 -10.07 23.64 35.95
N ALA A 339 -10.10 24.63 36.83
CA ALA A 339 -9.79 24.46 38.25
C ALA A 339 -10.70 23.44 38.96
N ASP A 340 -11.97 23.37 38.55
CA ASP A 340 -12.99 22.47 39.11
C ASP A 340 -13.04 21.09 38.42
N GLY A 341 -12.02 20.78 37.59
CA GLY A 341 -11.95 19.59 36.76
C GLY A 341 -12.48 19.81 35.34
N GLY A 342 -12.04 18.97 34.40
CA GLY A 342 -12.32 19.15 32.98
C GLY A 342 -11.40 20.19 32.31
N PHE A 343 -11.78 20.66 31.13
CA PHE A 343 -10.96 21.59 30.34
C PHE A 343 -11.80 22.49 29.42
N VAL A 344 -11.21 23.61 29.00
CA VAL A 344 -11.70 24.44 27.89
C VAL A 344 -10.74 24.29 26.71
N ARG A 345 -11.27 24.16 25.48
CA ARG A 345 -10.47 24.23 24.25
C ARG A 345 -11.00 25.28 23.28
N ARG A 346 -10.11 25.95 22.53
CA ARG A 346 -10.50 26.84 21.43
C ARG A 346 -10.80 26.02 20.18
N MET A 347 -11.98 26.20 19.61
CA MET A 347 -12.39 25.59 18.35
C MET A 347 -12.32 26.63 17.22
N PRO A 348 -11.84 26.27 16.01
CA PRO A 348 -11.82 27.19 14.87
C PRO A 348 -13.18 27.36 14.18
N TRP A 349 -14.24 26.75 14.74
CA TRP A 349 -15.61 26.79 14.25
C TRP A 349 -16.59 26.55 15.43
N PRO A 350 -17.88 26.93 15.32
CA PRO A 350 -18.53 27.54 14.16
C PRO A 350 -18.15 29.00 13.89
N THR A 351 -17.65 29.75 14.89
CA THR A 351 -17.11 31.12 14.71
C THR A 351 -15.67 31.22 15.22
N GLU A 352 -14.95 32.29 14.85
CA GLU A 352 -13.56 32.54 15.30
C GLU A 352 -13.39 32.51 16.84
N ASN A 353 -14.43 32.89 17.58
CA ASN A 353 -14.46 32.94 19.04
C ASN A 353 -15.38 31.83 19.58
N SER A 354 -15.03 30.57 19.27
CA SER A 354 -15.73 29.38 19.75
C SER A 354 -14.85 28.59 20.73
N PHE A 355 -15.44 28.20 21.86
CA PHE A 355 -14.78 27.43 22.90
C PHE A 355 -15.66 26.26 23.33
N ASP A 356 -15.11 25.04 23.31
CA ASP A 356 -15.77 23.88 23.91
C ASP A 356 -15.24 23.72 25.34
N LEU A 357 -16.15 23.78 26.33
CA LEU A 357 -15.88 23.47 27.72
C LEU A 357 -16.36 22.05 28.01
N LEU A 358 -15.42 21.14 28.28
CA LEU A 358 -15.69 19.78 28.73
C LEU A 358 -15.63 19.76 30.26
N VAL A 359 -16.79 19.92 30.89
CA VAL A 359 -16.96 20.08 32.34
C VAL A 359 -17.46 18.79 33.00
N PRO A 360 -17.19 18.54 34.28
CA PRO A 360 -17.77 17.40 35.00
C PRO A 360 -19.30 17.42 34.92
N ARG A 361 -19.91 16.31 34.50
CA ARG A 361 -21.34 16.20 34.21
C ARG A 361 -22.22 16.50 35.43
N GLU A 362 -21.73 16.21 36.63
CA GLU A 362 -22.38 16.58 37.89
C GLU A 362 -22.41 18.09 38.15
N GLN A 363 -21.45 18.83 37.60
CA GLN A 363 -21.35 20.29 37.69
C GLN A 363 -21.98 21.02 36.48
N LEU A 364 -22.52 20.30 35.49
CA LEU A 364 -23.04 20.86 34.23
C LEU A 364 -24.01 22.05 34.45
N ALA A 365 -24.94 21.91 35.40
CA ALA A 365 -25.89 22.98 35.74
C ALA A 365 -25.22 24.18 36.45
N ALA A 366 -24.18 23.94 37.26
CA ALA A 366 -23.44 25.02 37.92
C ALA A 366 -22.56 25.80 36.92
N TRP A 367 -21.91 25.11 35.99
CA TRP A 367 -21.17 25.74 34.89
C TRP A 367 -22.06 26.52 33.94
N TRP A 368 -23.23 25.99 33.61
CA TRP A 368 -24.25 26.73 32.85
C TRP A 368 -24.62 28.05 33.55
N THR A 369 -25.01 28.00 34.83
CA THR A 369 -25.33 29.21 35.60
C THR A 369 -24.16 30.19 35.68
N ARG A 370 -22.94 29.72 35.94
CA ARG A 370 -21.72 30.55 35.95
C ARG A 370 -21.51 31.29 34.64
N LEU A 371 -21.61 30.59 33.51
CA LEU A 371 -21.46 31.19 32.18
C LEU A 371 -22.55 32.23 31.92
N THR A 372 -23.81 31.97 32.31
CA THR A 372 -24.91 32.92 32.12
C THR A 372 -24.83 34.15 33.04
N ASP A 373 -24.42 33.96 34.29
CA ASP A 373 -24.26 35.04 35.27
C ASP A 373 -23.07 35.95 34.90
N SER A 374 -22.00 35.37 34.33
CA SER A 374 -20.86 36.12 33.76
C SER A 374 -21.14 36.74 32.38
N GLY A 375 -22.36 36.64 31.85
CA GLY A 375 -22.83 37.45 30.72
C GLY A 375 -23.38 36.67 29.52
N ALA A 376 -22.99 35.40 29.33
CA ALA A 376 -23.43 34.60 28.19
C ALA A 376 -24.96 34.42 28.18
N LYS A 377 -25.55 34.31 26.99
CA LYS A 377 -26.99 34.03 26.86
C LYS A 377 -27.24 32.55 26.54
N PRO A 378 -28.29 31.92 27.12
CA PRO A 378 -28.78 30.64 26.65
C PRO A 378 -29.03 30.63 25.15
N ALA A 379 -28.49 29.65 24.45
CA ALA A 379 -28.83 29.35 23.06
C ALA A 379 -28.96 27.84 22.87
N GLY A 380 -29.91 27.41 22.03
CA GLY A 380 -30.12 25.99 21.75
C GLY A 380 -29.32 25.47 20.55
N SER A 381 -29.47 24.17 20.27
CA SER A 381 -28.76 23.51 19.17
C SER A 381 -29.09 24.10 17.79
N TRP A 382 -30.27 24.69 17.58
CA TRP A 382 -30.58 25.41 16.34
C TRP A 382 -29.55 26.51 16.06
N ALA A 383 -29.22 27.32 17.07
CA ALA A 383 -28.26 28.40 16.90
C ALA A 383 -26.85 27.87 16.59
N PHE A 384 -26.47 26.75 17.18
CA PHE A 384 -25.21 26.06 16.89
C PHE A 384 -25.17 25.51 15.45
N GLU A 385 -26.22 24.78 15.05
CA GLU A 385 -26.31 24.17 13.72
C GLU A 385 -26.35 25.23 12.62
N ALA A 386 -27.03 26.36 12.83
CA ALA A 386 -27.09 27.44 11.86
C ALA A 386 -25.69 28.03 11.55
N LEU A 387 -24.90 28.32 12.60
CA LEU A 387 -23.53 28.83 12.45
C LEU A 387 -22.55 27.73 11.96
N ARG A 388 -22.80 26.45 12.28
CA ARG A 388 -22.01 25.32 11.77
C ARG A 388 -22.22 25.10 10.26
N VAL A 389 -23.47 25.21 9.80
CA VAL A 389 -23.82 25.11 8.38
C VAL A 389 -23.25 26.30 7.60
N GLU A 390 -23.36 27.52 8.13
CA GLU A 390 -22.66 28.71 7.62
C GLU A 390 -21.14 28.47 7.48
N ALA A 391 -20.50 27.90 8.50
CA ALA A 391 -19.08 27.52 8.47
C ALA A 391 -18.73 26.30 7.59
N THR A 392 -19.69 25.72 6.87
CA THR A 392 -19.53 24.53 6.00
C THR A 392 -18.91 23.32 6.71
N ARG A 393 -19.19 23.12 8.01
CA ARG A 393 -18.61 22.03 8.83
C ARG A 393 -19.54 20.81 8.92
N PRO A 394 -19.17 19.62 8.41
CA PRO A 394 -20.05 18.44 8.38
C PRO A 394 -20.20 17.71 9.72
N ARG A 395 -21.36 17.07 9.93
CA ARG A 395 -21.61 16.02 10.94
C ARG A 395 -21.68 14.64 10.26
N LEU A 396 -20.87 13.70 10.74
CA LEU A 396 -20.70 12.36 10.15
C LEU A 396 -21.98 11.51 10.22
N GLY A 397 -22.54 11.20 9.04
CA GLY A 397 -23.78 10.43 8.86
C GLY A 397 -25.05 11.27 8.83
N LEU A 398 -24.96 12.59 9.04
CA LEU A 398 -26.06 13.55 8.80
C LEU A 398 -25.82 14.28 7.48
N ASP A 399 -24.69 14.98 7.38
CA ASP A 399 -24.24 15.68 6.17
C ASP A 399 -23.54 14.75 5.17
N THR A 400 -23.06 13.61 5.65
CA THR A 400 -22.27 12.63 4.89
C THR A 400 -23.03 11.31 4.74
N ASP A 401 -22.51 10.40 3.90
CA ASP A 401 -23.03 9.03 3.78
C ASP A 401 -21.95 7.96 4.02
N GLU A 402 -22.32 6.68 3.96
CA GLU A 402 -21.44 5.53 4.19
C GLU A 402 -20.35 5.34 3.11
N ARG A 403 -20.33 6.21 2.10
CA ARG A 403 -19.34 6.25 1.02
C ARG A 403 -18.43 7.46 1.12
N THR A 404 -18.68 8.39 2.04
CA THR A 404 -17.93 9.64 2.13
C THR A 404 -16.45 9.40 2.41
N ILE A 405 -15.59 10.03 1.60
CA ILE A 405 -14.14 10.08 1.82
C ILE A 405 -13.73 11.49 2.29
N PRO A 406 -12.61 11.66 3.02
CA PRO A 406 -12.25 12.94 3.65
C PRO A 406 -12.13 14.15 2.70
N HIS A 407 -11.69 13.90 1.47
CA HIS A 407 -11.58 14.90 0.40
C HIS A 407 -12.91 15.50 -0.05
N GLU A 408 -14.03 14.77 0.12
CA GLU A 408 -15.34 15.27 -0.28
C GLU A 408 -15.90 16.30 0.70
N VAL A 409 -15.35 16.40 1.91
CA VAL A 409 -15.94 17.15 3.03
C VAL A 409 -14.93 18.01 3.79
N HIS A 410 -13.84 18.39 3.12
CA HIS A 410 -12.80 19.32 3.62
C HIS A 410 -12.09 18.88 4.92
N TRP A 411 -11.96 17.57 5.14
CA TRP A 411 -11.21 17.01 6.29
C TRP A 411 -9.73 16.73 6.00
N ILE A 412 -9.15 17.35 4.96
CA ILE A 412 -7.73 17.19 4.62
C ILE A 412 -6.89 18.27 5.31
N GLY A 413 -5.73 17.89 5.83
CA GLY A 413 -4.77 18.78 6.49
C GLY A 413 -4.52 18.46 7.96
N GLY A 414 -3.48 19.08 8.50
CA GLY A 414 -3.17 19.09 9.93
C GLY A 414 -4.06 20.06 10.72
N PRO A 415 -3.84 20.19 12.05
CA PRO A 415 -4.63 21.07 12.90
C PRO A 415 -4.62 22.55 12.47
N ALA A 416 -3.48 23.04 11.95
CA ALA A 416 -3.34 24.42 11.44
C ALA A 416 -4.17 24.71 10.18
N GLU A 417 -4.51 23.67 9.42
CA GLU A 417 -5.37 23.73 8.23
C GLU A 417 -6.84 23.40 8.58
N HIS A 418 -7.11 23.16 9.87
CA HIS A 418 -8.40 22.68 10.40
C HIS A 418 -8.88 21.37 9.77
N GLY A 419 -7.95 20.52 9.35
CA GLY A 419 -8.20 19.19 8.79
C GLY A 419 -8.14 18.08 9.85
N ALA A 420 -8.57 16.88 9.44
CA ALA A 420 -8.58 15.67 10.26
C ALA A 420 -7.69 14.55 9.71
N VAL A 421 -7.01 14.79 8.58
CA VAL A 421 -6.18 13.83 7.85
C VAL A 421 -4.84 14.46 7.50
N HIS A 422 -3.79 14.01 8.18
CA HIS A 422 -2.43 14.45 7.85
C HIS A 422 -1.96 13.72 6.58
N LEU A 423 -1.44 14.46 5.60
CA LEU A 423 -0.98 13.88 4.34
C LEU A 423 0.41 13.24 4.47
N ASP A 424 1.31 13.86 5.24
CA ASP A 424 2.71 13.41 5.37
C ASP A 424 2.97 12.47 6.56
N LYS A 425 1.93 11.84 7.12
CA LYS A 425 2.10 10.92 8.26
C LYS A 425 2.28 9.47 7.81
N GLY A 426 2.87 8.65 8.69
CA GLY A 426 3.03 7.21 8.48
C GLY A 426 1.73 6.42 8.40
N CYS A 427 1.85 5.12 8.11
CA CYS A 427 0.75 4.28 7.64
C CYS A 427 -0.50 4.27 8.53
N TYR A 428 -1.67 4.46 7.92
CA TYR A 428 -2.99 4.27 8.54
C TYR A 428 -4.00 3.61 7.59
N ARG A 429 -5.05 3.00 8.15
CA ARG A 429 -6.13 2.34 7.38
C ARG A 429 -6.80 3.33 6.43
N GLY A 430 -6.99 2.93 5.16
CA GLY A 430 -7.65 3.74 4.14
C GLY A 430 -6.78 4.81 3.45
N GLN A 431 -5.52 4.96 3.86
CA GLN A 431 -4.61 6.00 3.33
C GLN A 431 -4.42 5.96 1.81
N GLU A 432 -4.46 4.79 1.18
CA GLU A 432 -4.19 4.66 -0.27
C GLU A 432 -5.21 5.45 -1.09
N THR A 433 -6.49 5.40 -0.70
CA THR A 433 -7.54 6.19 -1.37
C THR A 433 -7.38 7.68 -1.09
N VAL A 434 -6.95 8.07 0.11
CA VAL A 434 -6.63 9.47 0.43
C VAL A 434 -5.47 9.94 -0.48
N ALA A 435 -4.33 9.26 -0.45
CA ALA A 435 -3.15 9.62 -1.23
C ALA A 435 -3.40 9.62 -2.74
N ARG A 436 -4.16 8.65 -3.27
CA ARG A 436 -4.55 8.59 -4.69
C ARG A 436 -5.43 9.77 -5.10
N VAL A 437 -6.43 10.12 -4.28
CA VAL A 437 -7.31 11.26 -4.58
C VAL A 437 -6.53 12.58 -4.51
N HIS A 438 -5.63 12.73 -3.53
CA HIS A 438 -4.79 13.91 -3.38
C HIS A 438 -3.80 14.10 -4.56
N ASN A 439 -3.06 13.04 -4.92
CA ASN A 439 -1.92 13.14 -5.84
C ASN A 439 -2.25 12.94 -7.32
N LEU A 440 -3.35 12.25 -7.65
CA LEU A 440 -3.65 11.82 -9.03
C LEU A 440 -5.08 12.13 -9.48
N GLY A 441 -6.00 12.31 -8.53
CA GLY A 441 -7.44 12.38 -8.77
C GLY A 441 -8.07 13.72 -8.39
N LYS A 442 -9.40 13.70 -8.34
CA LYS A 442 -10.25 14.67 -7.66
C LYS A 442 -11.39 13.88 -6.99
N PRO A 443 -11.87 14.28 -5.79
CA PRO A 443 -13.01 13.61 -5.17
C PRO A 443 -14.24 13.66 -6.09
N PRO A 444 -15.06 12.58 -6.15
CA PRO A 444 -16.18 12.51 -7.08
C PRO A 444 -17.36 13.41 -6.65
N ARG A 445 -17.39 13.81 -5.38
CA ARG A 445 -18.36 14.71 -4.77
C ARG A 445 -17.65 15.82 -4.00
N HIS A 446 -18.40 16.82 -3.59
CA HIS A 446 -17.99 17.83 -2.62
C HIS A 446 -19.18 18.24 -1.76
N LEU A 447 -18.89 18.63 -0.52
CA LEU A 447 -19.80 19.31 0.38
C LEU A 447 -19.95 20.76 -0.11
N VAL A 448 -21.18 21.24 -0.16
CA VAL A 448 -21.50 22.64 -0.46
C VAL A 448 -22.58 23.11 0.50
N MET A 449 -22.71 24.43 0.65
CA MET A 449 -23.89 25.04 1.23
C MET A 449 -24.90 25.34 0.12
N LEU A 450 -26.19 25.16 0.42
CA LEU A 450 -27.31 25.52 -0.45
C LEU A 450 -28.14 26.61 0.22
N HIS A 451 -28.54 27.61 -0.56
CA HIS A 451 -29.68 28.47 -0.24
C HIS A 451 -30.96 27.78 -0.74
N LEU A 452 -31.99 27.74 0.10
CA LEU A 452 -33.27 27.09 -0.21
C LEU A 452 -34.38 28.13 -0.46
N ASP A 453 -35.36 27.77 -1.28
CA ASP A 453 -36.59 28.56 -1.40
C ASP A 453 -37.48 28.40 -0.16
N GLY A 454 -37.47 29.43 0.68
CA GLY A 454 -38.31 29.53 1.88
C GLY A 454 -39.81 29.75 1.63
N SER A 455 -40.27 29.78 0.38
CA SER A 455 -41.70 29.87 0.03
C SER A 455 -42.36 28.50 -0.23
N ALA A 456 -41.59 27.41 -0.25
CA ALA A 456 -42.10 26.06 -0.41
C ALA A 456 -42.97 25.61 0.79
N GLU A 457 -44.07 24.88 0.54
CA GLU A 457 -44.96 24.37 1.60
C GLU A 457 -44.31 23.28 2.48
N ALA A 458 -43.25 22.63 1.98
CA ALA A 458 -42.49 21.61 2.68
C ALA A 458 -41.00 21.93 2.64
N VAL A 459 -40.30 21.68 3.75
CA VAL A 459 -38.84 21.83 3.90
C VAL A 459 -38.20 20.47 3.61
N PRO A 460 -37.07 20.38 2.89
CA PRO A 460 -36.37 19.12 2.66
C PRO A 460 -35.84 18.51 3.96
N GLU A 461 -35.76 17.18 3.98
CA GLU A 461 -35.22 16.43 5.12
C GLU A 461 -33.80 15.90 4.83
N PRO A 462 -32.96 15.70 5.88
CA PRO A 462 -31.65 15.10 5.71
C PRO A 462 -31.71 13.72 5.04
N GLY A 463 -31.03 13.58 3.90
CA GLY A 463 -31.09 12.40 3.05
C GLY A 463 -31.92 12.55 1.77
N ASP A 464 -32.72 13.62 1.65
CA ASP A 464 -33.50 13.87 0.44
C ASP A 464 -32.60 13.98 -0.81
N PRO A 465 -33.07 13.51 -1.99
CA PRO A 465 -32.31 13.61 -3.22
C PRO A 465 -32.24 15.07 -3.69
N ILE A 466 -31.03 15.51 -4.03
CA ILE A 466 -30.83 16.74 -4.78
C ILE A 466 -30.85 16.40 -6.26
N THR A 467 -31.66 17.10 -7.05
CA THR A 467 -31.80 16.85 -8.48
C THR A 467 -31.51 18.08 -9.33
N ALA A 468 -30.89 17.87 -10.50
CA ALA A 468 -30.70 18.87 -11.55
C ALA A 468 -31.42 18.39 -12.81
N GLY A 469 -32.35 19.17 -13.35
CA GLY A 469 -33.19 18.76 -14.48
C GLY A 469 -33.90 17.41 -14.26
N GLY A 470 -34.35 17.14 -13.02
CA GLY A 470 -35.01 15.90 -12.61
C GLY A 470 -34.09 14.67 -12.44
N ARG A 471 -32.77 14.81 -12.57
CA ARG A 471 -31.80 13.72 -12.31
C ARG A 471 -31.10 13.90 -10.97
N ALA A 472 -30.98 12.84 -10.18
CA ALA A 472 -30.25 12.89 -8.91
C ALA A 472 -28.76 13.21 -9.08
N VAL A 473 -28.29 14.24 -8.38
CA VAL A 473 -26.91 14.75 -8.39
C VAL A 473 -26.27 14.81 -7.01
N GLY A 474 -27.04 14.68 -5.92
CA GLY A 474 -26.50 14.66 -4.56
C GLY A 474 -27.55 14.27 -3.53
N ARG A 475 -27.24 14.49 -2.25
CA ARG A 475 -28.16 14.36 -1.12
C ARG A 475 -28.12 15.59 -0.22
N VAL A 476 -29.27 15.92 0.36
CA VAL A 476 -29.41 16.94 1.41
C VAL A 476 -28.79 16.41 2.71
N GLY A 477 -28.08 17.28 3.43
CA GLY A 477 -27.57 17.06 4.78
C GLY A 477 -28.44 17.76 5.82
N THR A 478 -27.82 18.50 6.73
CA THR A 478 -28.50 19.35 7.71
C THR A 478 -29.23 20.48 6.99
N VAL A 479 -30.48 20.73 7.40
CA VAL A 479 -31.30 21.87 6.95
C VAL A 479 -31.64 22.73 8.15
N VAL A 480 -31.47 24.06 8.04
CA VAL A 480 -31.62 24.98 9.18
C VAL A 480 -32.02 26.38 8.72
N ASN A 481 -32.89 27.05 9.46
CA ASN A 481 -33.16 28.48 9.23
C ASN A 481 -32.07 29.30 9.93
N HIS A 482 -31.24 29.97 9.12
CA HIS A 482 -30.29 30.98 9.55
C HIS A 482 -30.94 32.37 9.58
N HIS A 483 -30.52 33.20 10.52
CA HIS A 483 -31.17 34.47 10.84
C HIS A 483 -30.93 35.60 9.81
N GLU A 484 -29.90 35.46 8.97
CA GLU A 484 -29.54 36.41 7.91
C GLU A 484 -29.68 35.76 6.53
N LEU A 485 -29.05 34.59 6.33
CA LEU A 485 -29.09 33.83 5.07
C LEU A 485 -30.44 33.15 4.78
N GLY A 486 -31.35 33.07 5.75
CA GLY A 486 -32.64 32.38 5.60
C GLY A 486 -32.49 30.85 5.68
N PRO A 487 -33.37 30.06 5.02
CA PRO A 487 -33.27 28.61 5.03
C PRO A 487 -32.06 28.14 4.20
N ILE A 488 -31.09 27.52 4.87
CA ILE A 488 -29.87 27.00 4.27
C ILE A 488 -29.71 25.51 4.59
N ALA A 489 -28.91 24.81 3.79
CA ALA A 489 -28.58 23.41 4.02
C ALA A 489 -27.13 23.09 3.66
N LEU A 490 -26.54 22.08 4.30
CA LEU A 490 -25.38 21.39 3.73
C LEU A 490 -25.85 20.33 2.74
N ALA A 491 -25.04 20.08 1.72
CA ALA A 491 -25.36 19.15 0.65
C ALA A 491 -24.11 18.45 0.15
N LEU A 492 -24.20 17.14 -0.08
CA LEU A 492 -23.14 16.36 -0.71
C LEU A 492 -23.50 16.09 -2.17
N ILE A 493 -22.93 16.85 -3.09
CA ILE A 493 -23.25 16.83 -4.53
C ILE A 493 -22.08 16.33 -5.38
N LYS A 494 -22.36 15.83 -6.59
CA LYS A 494 -21.33 15.49 -7.58
C LYS A 494 -20.47 16.72 -7.91
N ARG A 495 -19.15 16.55 -7.92
CA ARG A 495 -18.20 17.66 -8.11
C ARG A 495 -18.27 18.35 -9.49
N ASN A 496 -18.90 17.72 -10.47
CA ASN A 496 -19.00 18.24 -11.84
C ASN A 496 -20.27 19.08 -12.09
N ILE A 497 -21.00 19.47 -11.05
CA ILE A 497 -22.17 20.34 -11.13
C ILE A 497 -21.72 21.80 -11.09
N PRO A 498 -21.99 22.62 -12.12
CA PRO A 498 -21.72 24.05 -12.10
C PRO A 498 -22.49 24.78 -10.99
N VAL A 499 -21.89 25.82 -10.41
CA VAL A 499 -22.47 26.62 -9.31
C VAL A 499 -23.81 27.26 -9.66
N ASP A 500 -23.98 27.63 -10.92
CA ASP A 500 -25.17 28.26 -11.51
C ASP A 500 -26.26 27.26 -11.92
N THR A 501 -26.10 25.97 -11.60
CA THR A 501 -27.11 24.95 -11.89
C THR A 501 -28.33 25.14 -11.00
N GLU A 502 -29.52 25.26 -11.60
CA GLU A 502 -30.79 25.16 -10.88
C GLU A 502 -30.97 23.76 -10.27
N LEU A 503 -31.13 23.71 -8.94
CA LEU A 503 -31.32 22.46 -8.19
C LEU A 503 -32.70 22.41 -7.54
N MET A 504 -33.20 21.19 -7.34
CA MET A 504 -34.28 20.88 -6.41
C MET A 504 -33.71 20.03 -5.27
N ALA A 505 -33.82 20.50 -4.04
CA ALA A 505 -33.52 19.76 -2.82
C ALA A 505 -34.85 19.23 -2.26
N GLY A 506 -35.14 17.94 -2.49
CA GLY A 506 -36.46 17.38 -2.17
C GLY A 506 -37.59 18.19 -2.85
N PRO A 507 -38.53 18.78 -2.09
CA PRO A 507 -39.60 19.63 -2.64
C PRO A 507 -39.20 21.08 -2.95
N SER A 508 -38.08 21.58 -2.41
CA SER A 508 -37.69 23.00 -2.50
C SER A 508 -36.73 23.26 -3.66
N ALA A 509 -36.88 24.42 -4.32
CA ALA A 509 -35.82 24.94 -5.18
C ALA A 509 -34.59 25.31 -4.34
N ALA A 510 -33.40 25.14 -4.92
CA ALA A 510 -32.13 25.38 -4.25
C ALA A 510 -31.06 25.90 -5.22
N SER A 511 -30.13 26.70 -4.69
CA SER A 511 -28.94 27.18 -5.40
C SER A 511 -27.69 26.97 -4.55
N ILE A 512 -26.58 26.61 -5.19
CA ILE A 512 -25.29 26.42 -4.51
C ILE A 512 -24.75 27.78 -4.08
N ASP A 513 -24.27 27.88 -2.84
CA ASP A 513 -23.49 29.03 -2.40
C ASP A 513 -22.10 29.00 -3.06
N PRO A 514 -21.72 30.02 -3.87
CA PRO A 514 -20.43 30.04 -4.56
C PRO A 514 -19.22 30.00 -3.62
N ASP A 515 -19.30 30.61 -2.44
CA ASP A 515 -18.19 30.71 -1.51
C ASP A 515 -17.93 29.38 -0.78
N SER A 516 -18.91 28.46 -0.81
CA SER A 516 -18.73 27.08 -0.32
C SER A 516 -17.94 26.17 -1.28
N ILE A 517 -17.68 26.59 -2.53
CA ILE A 517 -16.91 25.80 -3.50
C ILE A 517 -15.41 26.09 -3.37
N VAL A 518 -14.68 25.15 -2.78
CA VAL A 518 -13.20 25.20 -2.80
C VAL A 518 -12.67 24.86 -4.20
N ALA A 519 -12.11 25.86 -4.87
CA ALA A 519 -11.45 25.73 -6.17
C ALA A 519 -10.10 24.98 -6.03
N ASP A 520 -10.15 23.65 -6.14
CA ASP A 520 -8.97 22.78 -6.23
C ASP A 520 -8.54 22.68 -7.71
N ASP A 521 -7.90 23.77 -8.15
CA ASP A 521 -7.32 23.99 -9.48
C ASP A 521 -5.78 23.84 -9.47
N ALA A 522 -5.19 23.66 -8.29
CA ALA A 522 -3.78 23.34 -8.13
C ALA A 522 -3.46 22.06 -8.94
N PRO A 523 -2.36 22.04 -9.70
CA PRO A 523 -2.00 20.87 -10.46
C PRO A 523 -1.51 19.78 -9.49
N GLN A 524 -2.14 18.61 -9.51
CA GLN A 524 -1.83 17.54 -8.57
C GLN A 524 -0.39 17.04 -8.84
N ALA A 525 0.49 17.06 -7.84
CA ALA A 525 1.93 16.82 -8.03
C ALA A 525 2.24 15.47 -8.67
N GLY A 526 1.49 14.42 -8.33
CA GLY A 526 1.58 13.11 -8.99
C GLY A 526 1.14 13.16 -10.46
N ARG A 527 0.05 13.88 -10.78
CA ARG A 527 -0.39 14.10 -12.16
C ARG A 527 0.62 14.91 -12.97
N GLU A 528 1.30 15.89 -12.37
CA GLU A 528 2.40 16.61 -13.02
C GLU A 528 3.65 15.75 -13.24
N ALA A 529 3.99 14.88 -12.29
CA ALA A 529 5.04 13.88 -12.47
C ALA A 529 4.69 12.94 -13.64
N VAL A 530 3.47 12.40 -13.67
CA VAL A 530 2.95 11.58 -14.79
C VAL A 530 2.96 12.34 -16.12
N ASN A 531 2.59 13.63 -16.14
CA ASN A 531 2.63 14.44 -17.36
C ASN A 531 4.06 14.73 -17.84
N ARG A 532 5.01 14.95 -16.92
CA ARG A 532 6.46 15.05 -17.25
C ARG A 532 6.99 13.75 -17.83
N LEU A 533 6.59 12.60 -17.28
CA LEU A 533 6.95 11.27 -17.78
C LEU A 533 6.31 10.95 -19.14
N ARG A 534 5.05 11.35 -19.37
CA ARG A 534 4.34 11.17 -20.66
C ARG A 534 4.81 12.14 -21.75
N GLY A 535 5.42 13.26 -21.38
CA GLY A 535 5.89 14.32 -22.26
C GLY A 535 7.14 13.96 -23.06
N LYS A 536 7.07 12.97 -23.97
CA LYS A 536 8.14 12.60 -24.90
C LYS A 536 8.53 13.76 -25.83
N ARG A 537 9.44 14.63 -25.40
CA ARG A 537 10.33 15.35 -26.31
C ARG A 537 11.44 14.38 -26.72
N VAL A 538 11.63 14.20 -28.02
CA VAL A 538 12.84 13.55 -28.55
C VAL A 538 14.04 14.41 -28.12
N PRO A 539 15.02 13.88 -27.35
CA PRO A 539 16.26 14.59 -27.08
C PRO A 539 16.95 14.93 -28.40
N ARG A 540 17.61 16.08 -28.48
CA ARG A 540 18.34 16.47 -29.70
C ARG A 540 19.34 15.38 -30.06
N THR A 541 19.15 14.72 -31.19
CA THR A 541 19.90 13.53 -31.62
C THR A 541 20.58 13.76 -32.97
N ALA A 542 21.69 13.05 -33.20
CA ALA A 542 22.47 13.08 -34.44
C ALA A 542 22.44 11.73 -35.20
N ILE A 543 21.44 10.88 -34.95
CA ILE A 543 21.31 9.56 -35.61
C ILE A 543 20.85 9.67 -37.07
N ASP A 544 20.10 10.72 -37.47
CA ASP A 544 19.74 10.99 -38.87
C ASP A 544 20.95 11.53 -39.66
N LYS A 545 21.96 10.67 -39.90
CA LYS A 545 23.10 11.02 -40.76
C LYS A 545 22.62 11.02 -42.21
N ARG A 546 23.11 11.95 -43.01
CA ARG A 546 22.74 12.10 -44.43
C ARG A 546 23.97 11.99 -45.32
N PRO A 547 23.86 11.37 -46.51
CA PRO A 547 24.92 11.38 -47.50
C PRO A 547 25.41 12.80 -47.83
N VAL A 548 26.70 12.95 -48.03
CA VAL A 548 27.34 14.22 -48.42
C VAL A 548 28.01 14.03 -49.78
N ASP A 549 27.77 14.96 -50.70
CA ASP A 549 28.43 14.97 -52.00
C ASP A 549 29.87 15.49 -51.89
N GLY A 550 30.81 14.76 -52.49
CA GLY A 550 32.23 15.14 -52.54
C GLY A 550 33.09 14.49 -51.46
N ARG A 551 34.24 15.10 -51.21
CA ARG A 551 35.34 14.55 -50.40
C ARG A 551 35.42 15.28 -49.06
N VAL A 552 35.32 14.54 -47.96
CA VAL A 552 35.23 15.03 -46.58
C VAL A 552 36.55 14.79 -45.85
N ALA A 553 37.03 15.76 -45.09
CA ALA A 553 38.23 15.61 -44.26
C ALA A 553 37.93 14.77 -43.00
N VAL A 554 38.83 13.86 -42.64
CA VAL A 554 38.70 12.97 -41.47
C VAL A 554 39.78 13.31 -40.44
N GLY A 555 39.35 13.94 -39.35
CA GLY A 555 40.20 14.31 -38.22
C GLY A 555 40.23 13.23 -37.13
N ARG A 556 41.09 13.39 -36.13
CA ARG A 556 41.26 12.40 -35.03
C ARG A 556 40.00 12.11 -34.19
N LEU A 557 38.99 12.97 -34.26
CA LEU A 557 37.72 12.87 -33.52
C LEU A 557 36.51 12.70 -34.45
N GLY A 558 36.72 12.54 -35.77
CA GLY A 558 35.69 12.22 -36.74
C GLY A 558 35.69 13.06 -38.01
N LEU A 559 34.59 12.97 -38.76
CA LEU A 559 34.43 13.58 -40.08
C LEU A 559 34.09 15.07 -39.97
N GLY A 560 34.68 15.87 -40.87
CA GLY A 560 34.39 17.30 -40.97
C GLY A 560 32.93 17.56 -41.32
N GLY A 561 32.24 18.32 -40.46
CA GLY A 561 30.81 18.60 -40.59
C GLY A 561 29.89 17.63 -39.84
N ASP A 562 30.43 16.55 -39.27
CA ASP A 562 29.62 15.67 -38.41
C ASP A 562 29.40 16.29 -37.01
N TYR A 563 28.28 15.94 -36.38
CA TYR A 563 27.90 16.42 -35.06
C TYR A 563 27.59 15.26 -34.11
N VAL A 564 28.02 15.43 -32.86
CA VAL A 564 27.76 14.51 -31.74
C VAL A 564 27.02 15.30 -30.67
N CYS A 565 25.81 14.87 -30.31
CA CYS A 565 24.93 15.60 -29.39
C CYS A 565 25.33 15.46 -27.91
N ASP A 566 26.03 14.38 -27.58
CA ASP A 566 26.46 13.99 -26.24
C ASP A 566 27.90 13.48 -26.37
N THR A 567 28.87 14.24 -25.85
CA THR A 567 30.30 13.91 -25.93
C THR A 567 30.82 13.21 -24.67
N GLU A 568 29.94 12.90 -23.71
CA GLU A 568 30.27 12.16 -22.49
C GLU A 568 30.18 10.65 -22.76
N PHE A 569 29.12 10.22 -23.45
CA PHE A 569 28.86 8.80 -23.73
C PHE A 569 29.02 8.40 -25.21
N HIS A 570 29.15 9.37 -26.14
CA HIS A 570 29.31 9.09 -27.57
C HIS A 570 30.48 9.88 -28.20
N GLY A 571 31.20 9.26 -29.13
CA GLY A 571 32.31 9.88 -29.85
C GLY A 571 33.66 9.80 -29.13
N GLY A 572 34.53 10.78 -29.38
CA GLY A 572 35.92 10.75 -28.90
C GLY A 572 36.83 9.88 -29.78
N ALA A 573 38.10 9.75 -29.39
CA ALA A 573 39.14 9.15 -30.25
C ALA A 573 38.84 7.70 -30.65
N PHE A 574 38.25 6.91 -29.76
CA PHE A 574 37.87 5.51 -30.01
C PHE A 574 36.52 5.32 -30.72
N GLN A 575 35.76 6.39 -30.98
CA GLN A 575 34.49 6.34 -31.73
C GLN A 575 34.42 7.45 -32.78
N ALA A 576 35.57 7.80 -33.35
CA ALA A 576 35.70 8.90 -34.30
C ALA A 576 34.91 8.66 -35.60
N VAL A 577 34.82 7.41 -36.03
CA VAL A 577 34.08 7.01 -37.23
C VAL A 577 33.22 5.79 -36.91
N TYR A 578 31.95 5.77 -37.29
CA TYR A 578 31.09 4.59 -37.20
C TYR A 578 30.84 4.03 -38.60
N ALA A 579 31.10 2.72 -38.78
CA ALA A 579 30.83 1.99 -40.01
C ALA A 579 29.71 0.96 -39.82
N TYR A 580 28.90 0.77 -40.85
CA TYR A 580 27.85 -0.25 -40.90
C TYR A 580 27.86 -0.98 -42.26
N GLN A 581 27.56 -2.28 -42.26
CA GLN A 581 27.58 -3.07 -43.49
C GLN A 581 26.27 -2.92 -44.26
N ARG A 582 26.37 -2.71 -45.58
CA ARG A 582 25.23 -2.59 -46.48
C ARG A 582 24.33 -3.83 -46.48
N ASP A 583 24.91 -5.02 -46.40
CA ASP A 583 24.15 -6.28 -46.41
C ASP A 583 23.37 -6.47 -45.09
N GLU A 584 23.90 -5.98 -43.96
CA GLU A 584 23.20 -5.93 -42.67
C GLU A 584 22.03 -4.94 -42.72
N ALA A 585 22.26 -3.74 -43.27
CA ALA A 585 21.21 -2.75 -43.51
C ALA A 585 20.11 -3.28 -44.44
N GLN A 586 20.46 -4.04 -45.49
CA GLN A 586 19.50 -4.65 -46.40
C GLN A 586 18.64 -5.71 -45.69
N ARG A 587 19.23 -6.58 -44.86
CA ARG A 587 18.46 -7.56 -44.06
C ARG A 587 17.42 -6.88 -43.17
N TRP A 588 17.80 -5.78 -42.51
CA TRP A 588 16.85 -4.96 -41.74
C TRP A 588 15.79 -4.28 -42.60
N SER A 589 16.16 -3.80 -43.79
CA SER A 589 15.22 -3.19 -44.74
C SER A 589 14.17 -4.17 -45.24
N ASP A 590 14.59 -5.41 -45.53
CA ASP A 590 13.72 -6.50 -45.97
C ASP A 590 12.76 -6.94 -44.85
N GLU A 591 13.25 -7.08 -43.61
CA GLU A 591 12.44 -7.46 -42.44
C GLU A 591 11.42 -6.39 -42.04
N LEU A 592 11.81 -5.12 -42.06
CA LEU A 592 10.89 -4.01 -41.74
C LEU A 592 9.97 -3.62 -42.90
N GLY A 593 10.14 -4.22 -44.08
CA GLY A 593 9.35 -3.91 -45.28
C GLY A 593 9.47 -2.45 -45.75
N ARG A 594 10.57 -1.76 -45.41
CA ARG A 594 10.78 -0.34 -45.73
C ARG A 594 12.26 -0.06 -46.07
N PRO A 595 12.57 0.88 -46.98
CA PRO A 595 13.94 1.23 -47.33
C PRO A 595 14.66 1.89 -46.14
N LEU A 596 15.81 1.34 -45.74
CA LEU A 596 16.73 1.95 -44.77
C LEU A 596 17.93 2.53 -45.53
N GLY A 597 17.95 3.86 -45.68
CA GLY A 597 18.99 4.55 -46.44
C GLY A 597 20.34 4.64 -45.72
N PRO A 598 21.44 4.95 -46.42
CA PRO A 598 22.74 5.20 -45.78
C PRO A 598 22.65 6.32 -44.75
N GLY A 599 23.21 6.07 -43.56
CA GLY A 599 23.17 6.96 -42.40
C GLY A 599 22.01 6.70 -41.43
N TRP A 600 21.05 5.81 -41.77
CA TRP A 600 19.88 5.54 -40.94
C TRP A 600 20.22 4.88 -39.59
N PHE A 601 21.33 4.14 -39.50
CA PHE A 601 21.79 3.54 -38.24
C PHE A 601 22.64 4.52 -37.41
N GLY A 602 22.86 5.73 -37.92
CA GLY A 602 23.78 6.72 -37.37
C GLY A 602 25.20 6.62 -37.93
N GLU A 603 25.43 5.80 -38.96
CA GLU A 603 26.75 5.51 -39.50
C GLU A 603 27.35 6.65 -40.34
N ASN A 604 28.67 6.81 -40.26
CA ASN A 604 29.44 7.68 -41.15
C ASN A 604 29.82 6.94 -42.44
N LEU A 605 30.13 5.63 -42.34
CA LEU A 605 30.56 4.80 -43.46
C LEU A 605 29.57 3.67 -43.71
N HIS A 606 28.95 3.67 -44.89
CA HIS A 606 28.05 2.61 -45.34
C HIS A 606 28.79 1.71 -46.34
N ILE A 607 29.31 0.57 -45.87
CA ILE A 607 30.33 -0.23 -46.58
C ILE A 607 29.72 -1.50 -47.20
N SER A 608 30.10 -1.82 -48.44
CA SER A 608 29.73 -3.08 -49.12
C SER A 608 30.95 -3.96 -49.37
N GLY A 609 30.80 -5.29 -49.28
CA GLY A 609 31.86 -6.25 -49.59
C GLY A 609 32.91 -6.45 -48.49
N MET A 610 32.65 -5.93 -47.29
CA MET A 610 33.49 -6.10 -46.10
C MET A 610 32.61 -6.46 -44.90
N LEU A 611 33.06 -7.39 -44.07
CA LEU A 611 32.35 -7.81 -42.86
C LEU A 611 32.66 -6.81 -41.74
N VAL A 612 31.76 -5.84 -41.53
CA VAL A 612 32.01 -4.73 -40.59
C VAL A 612 31.83 -5.20 -39.14
N THR A 613 30.72 -5.89 -38.85
CA THR A 613 30.41 -6.43 -37.52
C THR A 613 31.30 -7.60 -37.11
N ASP A 614 31.87 -8.32 -38.08
CA ASP A 614 32.78 -9.45 -37.84
C ASP A 614 34.27 -9.08 -38.03
N ALA A 615 34.59 -7.78 -38.13
CA ALA A 615 35.95 -7.29 -38.11
C ALA A 615 36.59 -7.52 -36.73
N VAL A 616 37.91 -7.77 -36.70
CA VAL A 616 38.66 -8.01 -35.46
C VAL A 616 38.91 -6.68 -34.73
N ILE A 617 38.81 -6.64 -33.40
CA ILE A 617 39.21 -5.46 -32.62
C ILE A 617 40.70 -5.18 -32.86
N GLY A 618 41.07 -3.95 -33.21
CA GLY A 618 42.42 -3.58 -33.64
C GLY A 618 42.74 -3.84 -35.11
N GLU A 619 41.77 -4.32 -35.91
CA GLU A 619 41.92 -4.45 -37.36
C GLU A 619 42.10 -3.06 -38.01
N ARG A 620 43.10 -2.91 -38.89
CA ARG A 620 43.40 -1.62 -39.54
C ARG A 620 43.02 -1.63 -41.02
N TRP A 621 42.37 -0.55 -41.43
CA TRP A 621 41.85 -0.33 -42.78
C TRP A 621 42.51 0.89 -43.40
N HIS A 622 43.00 0.74 -44.63
CA HIS A 622 43.37 1.86 -45.50
C HIS A 622 42.19 2.20 -46.40
N ILE A 623 41.84 3.48 -46.45
CA ILE A 623 40.87 4.00 -47.40
C ILE A 623 41.63 4.82 -48.44
N THR A 624 41.53 4.40 -49.70
CA THR A 624 42.28 4.99 -50.82
C THR A 624 41.32 5.47 -51.91
N GLY A 625 41.39 6.77 -52.20
CA GLY A 625 40.71 7.38 -53.34
C GLY A 625 41.51 7.29 -54.64
N ALA A 626 41.09 8.06 -55.64
CA ALA A 626 41.71 8.08 -56.97
C ALA A 626 43.14 8.67 -57.01
N GLU A 627 43.56 9.45 -56.00
CA GLU A 627 44.93 9.94 -55.85
C GLU A 627 45.67 9.18 -54.74
N ALA A 628 46.77 8.52 -55.10
CA ALA A 628 47.50 7.60 -54.22
C ALA A 628 48.30 8.25 -53.07
N SER A 629 48.24 9.58 -52.92
CA SER A 629 48.98 10.36 -51.93
C SER A 629 48.23 10.54 -50.60
N ASP A 630 46.90 10.48 -50.60
CA ASP A 630 46.04 10.69 -49.43
C ASP A 630 45.44 9.37 -48.95
N VAL A 631 46.19 8.67 -48.07
CA VAL A 631 45.78 7.41 -47.45
C VAL A 631 45.30 7.68 -46.03
N LEU A 632 44.00 7.48 -45.80
CA LEU A 632 43.36 7.47 -44.49
C LEU A 632 43.55 6.09 -43.84
N GLU A 633 44.07 6.04 -42.61
CA GLU A 633 44.14 4.80 -41.82
C GLU A 633 43.15 4.86 -40.65
N LEU A 634 42.22 3.93 -40.65
CA LEU A 634 41.27 3.66 -39.57
C LEU A 634 41.63 2.36 -38.85
N GLU A 635 41.23 2.25 -37.59
CA GLU A 635 41.39 1.03 -36.79
C GLU A 635 40.10 0.72 -36.03
N VAL A 636 39.65 -0.53 -36.09
CA VAL A 636 38.42 -1.02 -35.43
C VAL A 636 38.60 -1.04 -33.92
N THR A 637 37.68 -0.43 -33.17
CA THR A 637 37.86 -0.20 -31.72
C THR A 637 36.77 -0.80 -30.85
N ALA A 638 35.51 -0.75 -31.28
CA ALA A 638 34.36 -1.14 -30.44
C ALA A 638 33.10 -1.46 -31.27
N PRO A 639 32.17 -2.28 -30.74
CA PRO A 639 30.82 -2.39 -31.29
C PRO A 639 29.98 -1.14 -31.01
N ARG A 640 28.96 -0.90 -31.85
CA ARG A 640 27.85 0.00 -31.51
C ARG A 640 26.98 -0.65 -30.44
N VAL A 641 26.79 0.02 -29.31
CA VAL A 641 25.77 -0.36 -28.33
C VAL A 641 24.47 0.40 -28.66
N PRO A 642 23.34 -0.28 -28.95
CA PRO A 642 22.07 0.38 -29.20
C PRO A 642 21.54 1.03 -27.92
N CYS A 643 20.99 2.25 -28.02
CA CYS A 643 20.51 3.03 -26.87
C CYS A 643 19.04 3.42 -27.02
N GLY A 644 18.41 3.92 -25.94
CA GLY A 644 17.01 4.36 -25.95
C GLY A 644 16.69 5.38 -27.05
N THR A 645 17.61 6.32 -27.32
CA THR A 645 17.50 7.30 -28.42
C THR A 645 17.45 6.63 -29.81
N PHE A 646 18.15 5.51 -30.00
CA PHE A 646 18.09 4.73 -31.24
C PHE A 646 16.77 3.94 -31.36
N GLY A 647 16.24 3.41 -30.25
CA GLY A 647 14.89 2.83 -30.20
C GLY A 647 13.80 3.85 -30.56
N ILE A 648 13.88 5.07 -30.02
CA ILE A 648 12.96 6.17 -30.32
C ILE A 648 13.08 6.59 -31.80
N TRP A 649 14.29 6.69 -32.33
CA TRP A 649 14.54 7.00 -33.75
C TRP A 649 13.94 5.95 -34.69
N ALA A 650 14.15 4.67 -34.39
CA ALA A 650 13.67 3.59 -35.24
C ALA A 650 12.14 3.50 -35.31
N ALA A 651 11.45 3.94 -34.24
CA ALA A 651 10.00 3.86 -34.07
C ALA A 651 9.40 2.43 -34.24
N GLU A 652 10.23 1.41 -34.04
CA GLU A 652 9.85 -0.01 -34.11
C GLU A 652 9.68 -0.61 -32.72
N LYS A 653 8.62 -1.42 -32.51
CA LYS A 653 8.39 -2.11 -31.24
C LYS A 653 9.52 -3.12 -30.98
N GLY A 654 10.08 -3.08 -29.76
CA GLY A 654 11.17 -3.96 -29.34
C GLY A 654 12.48 -3.76 -30.12
N TRP A 655 12.71 -2.60 -30.76
CA TRP A 655 13.84 -2.39 -31.67
C TRP A 655 15.21 -2.70 -31.05
N VAL A 656 15.47 -2.17 -29.85
CA VAL A 656 16.77 -2.33 -29.17
C VAL A 656 17.05 -3.81 -28.88
N LYS A 657 16.04 -4.56 -28.41
CA LYS A 657 16.12 -6.00 -28.19
C LYS A 657 16.41 -6.75 -29.49
N ARG A 658 15.56 -6.60 -30.52
CA ARG A 658 15.74 -7.24 -31.84
C ARG A 658 17.10 -6.95 -32.47
N PHE A 659 17.58 -5.71 -32.37
CA PHE A 659 18.88 -5.30 -32.87
C PHE A 659 20.04 -5.95 -32.09
N THR A 660 19.89 -6.07 -30.77
CA THR A 660 20.84 -6.75 -29.89
C THR A 660 20.88 -8.25 -30.15
N GLU A 661 19.73 -8.91 -30.23
CA GLU A 661 19.59 -10.36 -30.50
C GLU A 661 20.21 -10.77 -31.84
N ARG A 662 20.03 -9.96 -32.90
CA ARG A 662 20.68 -10.22 -34.19
C ARG A 662 22.19 -10.00 -34.15
N THR A 663 22.68 -9.15 -33.25
CA THR A 663 24.10 -8.74 -33.12
C THR A 663 24.71 -8.04 -34.34
N ASP A 664 23.93 -7.68 -35.38
CA ASP A 664 24.37 -6.92 -36.57
C ASP A 664 24.56 -5.43 -36.19
N VAL A 665 25.61 -5.12 -35.44
CA VAL A 665 25.81 -3.82 -34.77
C VAL A 665 26.76 -2.85 -35.48
N GLY A 666 27.57 -3.30 -36.43
CA GLY A 666 28.63 -2.50 -37.04
C GLY A 666 29.75 -2.11 -36.06
N ALA A 667 30.71 -1.33 -36.54
CA ALA A 667 31.97 -1.07 -35.85
C ALA A 667 32.28 0.42 -35.73
N TYR A 668 32.61 0.86 -34.52
CA TYR A 668 33.34 2.09 -34.30
C TYR A 668 34.82 1.92 -34.65
N LEU A 669 35.41 3.00 -35.15
CA LEU A 669 36.81 3.08 -35.54
C LEU A 669 37.46 4.35 -34.99
N ARG A 670 38.77 4.26 -34.68
CA ARG A 670 39.66 5.40 -34.46
C ARG A 670 40.42 5.78 -35.72
N VAL A 671 40.95 7.00 -35.76
CA VAL A 671 41.72 7.54 -36.88
C VAL A 671 43.21 7.58 -36.53
N ASN A 672 43.96 6.59 -37.02
CA ASN A 672 45.40 6.49 -36.82
C ASN A 672 46.14 7.54 -37.65
N ARG A 673 45.78 7.62 -38.95
CA ARG A 673 46.30 8.61 -39.92
C ARG A 673 45.13 9.36 -40.54
N THR A 674 45.06 10.66 -40.28
CA THR A 674 44.09 11.57 -40.90
C THR A 674 44.32 11.68 -42.41
N GLY A 675 43.23 11.86 -43.15
CA GLY A 675 43.21 12.04 -44.60
C GLY A 675 41.83 12.53 -45.03
N THR A 676 41.44 12.28 -46.27
CA THR A 676 40.08 12.57 -46.75
C THR A 676 39.39 11.33 -47.34
N ILE A 677 38.06 11.36 -47.38
CA ILE A 677 37.24 10.26 -47.90
C ILE A 677 36.09 10.76 -48.78
N ALA A 678 35.76 10.03 -49.83
CA ALA A 678 34.55 10.24 -50.65
C ALA A 678 33.82 8.91 -50.90
N ALA A 679 32.54 9.00 -51.27
CA ALA A 679 31.79 7.84 -51.74
C ALA A 679 32.46 7.25 -53.01
N GLY A 680 32.70 5.94 -53.00
CA GLY A 680 33.41 5.21 -54.06
C GLY A 680 34.89 4.96 -53.80
N ASP A 681 35.48 5.50 -52.73
CA ASP A 681 36.84 5.14 -52.29
C ASP A 681 36.91 3.67 -51.86
N SER A 682 38.07 3.04 -52.09
CA SER A 682 38.27 1.62 -51.78
C SER A 682 38.74 1.42 -50.34
N VAL A 683 38.10 0.51 -49.60
CA VAL A 683 38.51 0.10 -48.25
C VAL A 683 39.32 -1.19 -48.35
N THR A 684 40.57 -1.17 -47.87
CA THR A 684 41.48 -2.32 -47.88
C THR A 684 41.94 -2.64 -46.47
N ARG A 685 41.77 -3.89 -46.05
CA ARG A 685 42.30 -4.39 -44.78
C ARG A 685 43.81 -4.59 -44.86
N VAL A 686 44.57 -3.90 -44.01
CA VAL A 686 46.05 -3.92 -44.03
C VAL A 686 46.68 -4.61 -42.82
N HIS A 687 45.94 -4.80 -41.74
CA HIS A 687 46.40 -5.54 -40.56
C HIS A 687 45.23 -6.15 -39.80
N VAL A 688 45.42 -7.37 -39.29
CA VAL A 688 44.49 -8.09 -38.41
C VAL A 688 45.30 -8.57 -37.19
N PRO A 689 44.88 -8.29 -35.95
CA PRO A 689 45.53 -8.83 -34.76
C PRO A 689 45.31 -10.34 -34.55
N ASP A 690 46.30 -11.01 -33.94
CA ASP A 690 46.34 -12.48 -33.81
C ASP A 690 45.28 -13.06 -32.86
N HIS A 691 44.76 -12.29 -31.90
CA HIS A 691 43.69 -12.76 -30.99
C HIS A 691 42.39 -13.13 -31.74
N GLY A 692 42.15 -12.50 -32.90
CA GLY A 692 41.04 -12.83 -33.80
C GLY A 692 39.64 -12.63 -33.21
N VAL A 693 39.51 -11.84 -32.14
CA VAL A 693 38.24 -11.58 -31.44
C VAL A 693 37.49 -10.46 -32.14
N THR A 694 36.27 -10.74 -32.57
CA THR A 694 35.50 -9.81 -33.42
C THR A 694 34.71 -8.78 -32.64
N VAL A 695 34.28 -7.74 -33.34
CA VAL A 695 33.32 -6.74 -32.86
C VAL A 695 32.02 -7.41 -32.38
N ARG A 696 31.52 -8.43 -33.11
CA ARG A 696 30.35 -9.25 -32.71
C ARG A 696 30.57 -9.98 -31.39
N GLU A 697 31.75 -10.56 -31.18
CA GLU A 697 32.07 -11.30 -29.95
C GLU A 697 32.19 -10.38 -28.73
N VAL A 698 32.82 -9.22 -28.89
CA VAL A 698 32.85 -8.15 -27.85
C VAL A 698 31.47 -7.55 -27.60
N PHE A 699 30.58 -7.55 -28.60
CA PHE A 699 29.20 -7.16 -28.38
C PHE A 699 28.41 -8.23 -27.61
N ALA A 700 28.47 -9.48 -28.03
CA ALA A 700 27.61 -10.55 -27.55
C ALA A 700 28.07 -11.18 -26.21
N GLY A 701 29.37 -11.13 -25.89
CA GLY A 701 29.89 -11.64 -24.61
C GLY A 701 29.98 -13.16 -24.49
N THR A 702 29.83 -13.90 -25.60
CA THR A 702 29.52 -15.34 -25.60
C THR A 702 30.70 -16.29 -25.33
N ASP A 703 31.94 -15.80 -25.29
CA ASP A 703 33.14 -16.63 -25.06
C ASP A 703 34.13 -15.93 -24.09
N PRO A 704 34.01 -16.18 -22.77
CA PRO A 704 34.88 -15.58 -21.77
C PRO A 704 36.38 -15.87 -21.95
N GLU A 705 36.77 -17.01 -22.55
CA GLU A 705 38.18 -17.32 -22.77
C GLU A 705 38.77 -16.49 -23.91
N ARG A 706 38.03 -16.32 -25.01
CA ARG A 706 38.42 -15.39 -26.08
C ARG A 706 38.43 -13.94 -25.60
N LEU A 707 37.51 -13.57 -24.70
CA LEU A 707 37.51 -12.27 -24.05
C LEU A 707 38.72 -12.03 -23.11
N ARG A 708 39.12 -13.01 -22.29
CA ARG A 708 40.38 -12.92 -21.52
C ARG A 708 41.59 -12.77 -22.43
N ARG A 709 41.61 -13.48 -23.57
CA ARG A 709 42.66 -13.36 -24.59
C ARG A 709 42.76 -11.95 -25.17
N LEU A 710 41.63 -11.30 -25.44
CA LEU A 710 41.60 -9.91 -25.91
C LEU A 710 42.27 -8.96 -24.92
N LEU A 711 41.95 -9.06 -23.62
CA LEU A 711 42.57 -8.23 -22.57
C LEU A 711 44.07 -8.51 -22.41
N ALA A 712 44.52 -9.74 -22.63
CA ALA A 712 45.92 -10.14 -22.49
C ALA A 712 46.79 -9.74 -23.70
N GLU A 713 46.24 -9.80 -24.92
CA GLU A 713 46.97 -9.58 -26.17
C GLU A 713 46.80 -8.15 -26.73
N HIS A 714 45.77 -7.39 -26.34
CA HIS A 714 45.50 -6.04 -26.83
C HIS A 714 45.46 -5.01 -25.68
N THR A 715 46.53 -4.22 -25.52
CA THR A 715 46.69 -3.29 -24.39
C THR A 715 46.13 -1.88 -24.60
N ASP A 716 45.74 -1.53 -25.83
CA ASP A 716 45.29 -0.18 -26.23
C ASP A 716 43.79 -0.18 -26.60
N LEU A 717 42.99 -0.92 -25.81
CA LEU A 717 41.54 -1.01 -25.95
C LEU A 717 40.86 0.30 -25.54
N ALA A 718 39.71 0.57 -26.16
CA ALA A 718 38.81 1.63 -25.72
C ALA A 718 38.34 1.34 -24.28
N PRO A 719 38.34 2.31 -23.33
CA PRO A 719 38.00 2.03 -21.93
C PRO A 719 36.65 1.37 -21.71
N ASN A 720 35.65 1.74 -22.52
CA ASN A 720 34.32 1.14 -22.51
C ASN A 720 34.29 -0.32 -23.03
N VAL A 721 35.24 -0.71 -23.89
CA VAL A 721 35.44 -2.09 -24.31
C VAL A 721 36.15 -2.87 -23.21
N THR A 722 37.22 -2.34 -22.62
CA THR A 722 37.89 -2.96 -21.47
C THR A 722 36.89 -3.27 -20.35
N ALA A 723 36.10 -2.28 -19.93
CA ALA A 723 35.07 -2.45 -18.91
C ALA A 723 33.98 -3.45 -19.33
N ARG A 724 33.49 -3.42 -20.58
CA ARG A 724 32.49 -4.40 -21.08
C ARG A 724 33.03 -5.83 -21.07
N VAL A 725 34.28 -6.01 -21.49
CA VAL A 725 34.93 -7.32 -21.59
C VAL A 725 35.23 -7.88 -20.20
N GLN A 726 35.70 -7.04 -19.27
CA GLN A 726 35.84 -7.38 -17.86
C GLN A 726 34.49 -7.79 -17.26
N ARG A 727 33.43 -6.99 -17.46
CA ARG A 727 32.07 -7.33 -17.01
C ARG A 727 31.58 -8.68 -17.54
N PHE A 728 31.84 -9.04 -18.79
CA PHE A 728 31.44 -10.37 -19.30
C PHE A 728 32.22 -11.52 -18.67
N ILE A 729 33.50 -11.32 -18.38
CA ILE A 729 34.32 -12.32 -17.66
C ILE A 729 33.82 -12.44 -16.21
N GLU A 730 33.62 -11.32 -15.53
CA GLU A 730 33.06 -11.25 -14.17
C GLU A 730 31.64 -11.81 -14.10
N GLN A 731 30.79 -11.59 -15.12
CA GLN A 731 29.46 -12.17 -15.23
C GLN A 731 29.50 -13.69 -15.34
N ALA A 732 30.38 -14.23 -16.18
CA ALA A 732 30.57 -15.68 -16.30
C ALA A 732 31.14 -16.31 -15.02
N GLU A 733 31.94 -15.56 -14.26
CA GLU A 733 32.48 -15.99 -12.96
C GLU A 733 31.48 -15.80 -11.80
N ALA A 734 30.57 -14.83 -11.90
CA ALA A 734 29.54 -14.52 -10.91
C ALA A 734 28.23 -15.30 -11.09
N GLN A 735 27.93 -15.79 -12.31
CA GLN A 735 26.66 -16.45 -12.66
C GLN A 735 26.35 -17.73 -11.89
N VAL A 736 27.29 -18.25 -11.08
CA VAL A 736 26.95 -19.20 -10.01
C VAL A 736 26.33 -18.43 -8.84
N HIS A 737 25.06 -18.07 -9.01
CA HIS A 737 24.17 -17.85 -7.87
C HIS A 737 23.77 -19.21 -7.30
N SER A 738 23.78 -19.35 -5.97
CA SER A 738 23.27 -20.57 -5.37
C SER A 738 21.73 -20.60 -5.44
N PRO A 739 21.08 -21.78 -5.39
CA PRO A 739 19.62 -21.86 -5.31
C PRO A 739 19.04 -21.06 -4.13
N GLU A 740 19.78 -20.96 -3.03
CA GLU A 740 19.44 -20.13 -1.87
C GLU A 740 19.48 -18.63 -2.21
N GLU A 741 20.54 -18.14 -2.88
CA GLU A 741 20.64 -16.74 -3.33
C GLU A 741 19.47 -16.37 -4.28
N LEU A 742 19.11 -17.25 -5.22
CA LEU A 742 17.96 -17.05 -6.12
C LEU A 742 16.61 -17.06 -5.38
N ALA A 743 16.47 -17.88 -4.34
CA ALA A 743 15.28 -17.93 -3.50
C ALA A 743 15.12 -16.65 -2.67
N VAL A 744 16.21 -16.13 -2.07
CA VAL A 744 16.15 -14.87 -1.29
C VAL A 744 16.00 -13.64 -2.19
N ALA A 745 16.56 -13.65 -3.41
CA ALA A 745 16.29 -12.63 -4.44
C ALA A 745 14.81 -12.54 -4.82
N SER A 746 14.09 -13.67 -4.71
CA SER A 746 12.65 -13.79 -5.02
C SER A 746 11.74 -13.64 -3.80
N SER A 747 12.30 -13.29 -2.63
CA SER A 747 11.60 -13.43 -1.34
C SER A 747 10.69 -12.26 -0.95
N SER A 748 9.76 -12.59 -0.06
CA SER A 748 9.13 -11.65 0.89
C SER A 748 9.32 -12.24 2.29
N HIS A 749 10.58 -12.39 2.70
CA HIS A 749 11.00 -13.15 3.87
C HIS A 749 10.55 -12.52 5.20
N ALA A 750 10.54 -13.30 6.28
CA ALA A 750 10.09 -12.85 7.59
C ALA A 750 11.22 -12.26 8.48
N GLY A 751 12.40 -11.99 7.92
CA GLY A 751 13.54 -11.42 8.66
C GLY A 751 14.20 -12.35 9.70
N GLU A 752 13.97 -13.67 9.64
CA GLU A 752 14.64 -14.66 10.49
C GLU A 752 16.13 -14.81 10.12
N ALA A 753 16.97 -15.24 11.07
CA ALA A 753 18.44 -15.22 11.00
C ALA A 753 19.04 -15.71 9.67
N ASP A 754 18.67 -16.89 9.18
CA ASP A 754 19.18 -17.48 7.94
C ASP A 754 18.96 -16.57 6.71
N HIS A 755 17.86 -15.81 6.67
CA HIS A 755 17.64 -14.82 5.62
C HIS A 755 18.62 -13.66 5.74
N ILE A 756 18.84 -13.16 6.96
CA ILE A 756 19.70 -12.02 7.24
C ILE A 756 21.17 -12.36 6.94
N GLU A 757 21.62 -13.56 7.30
CA GLU A 757 22.94 -14.08 6.97
C GLU A 757 23.14 -14.14 5.45
N LEU A 758 22.17 -14.69 4.71
CA LEU A 758 22.25 -14.83 3.26
C LEU A 758 22.17 -13.47 2.52
N VAL A 759 21.33 -12.54 2.99
CA VAL A 759 21.26 -11.17 2.46
C VAL A 759 22.57 -10.42 2.71
N ALA A 760 23.17 -10.57 3.90
CA ALA A 760 24.47 -9.98 4.22
C ALA A 760 25.61 -10.59 3.40
N ALA A 761 25.60 -11.92 3.19
CA ALA A 761 26.58 -12.61 2.35
C ALA A 761 26.50 -12.15 0.88
N LEU A 762 25.29 -12.00 0.34
CA LEU A 762 25.07 -11.49 -1.02
C LEU A 762 25.59 -10.05 -1.17
N LEU A 763 25.30 -9.15 -0.23
CA LEU A 763 25.85 -7.79 -0.24
C LEU A 763 27.38 -7.80 -0.16
N ALA A 764 27.95 -8.57 0.77
CA ALA A 764 29.41 -8.66 0.96
C ALA A 764 30.14 -9.19 -0.27
N ARG A 765 29.56 -10.16 -1.01
CA ARG A 765 30.08 -10.71 -2.27
C ARG A 765 30.33 -9.63 -3.33
N TYR A 766 29.47 -8.61 -3.38
CA TYR A 766 29.56 -7.47 -4.30
C TYR A 766 30.12 -6.20 -3.66
N GLN A 767 30.72 -6.31 -2.46
CA GLN A 767 31.33 -5.20 -1.71
C GLN A 767 30.33 -4.07 -1.36
N LEU A 768 29.06 -4.44 -1.16
CA LEU A 768 27.96 -3.54 -0.85
C LEU A 768 27.68 -3.46 0.66
N GLY A 769 27.21 -2.29 1.11
CA GLY A 769 26.74 -2.03 2.46
C GLY A 769 25.21 -2.11 2.60
N VAL A 770 24.74 -2.34 3.84
CA VAL A 770 23.30 -2.34 4.18
C VAL A 770 22.68 -0.95 3.98
N ASP A 771 23.47 0.11 4.11
CA ASP A 771 23.11 1.51 3.88
C ASP A 771 22.81 1.84 2.39
N GLN A 772 23.19 0.95 1.46
CA GLN A 772 22.84 1.08 0.04
C GLN A 772 21.46 0.47 -0.28
N LEU A 773 20.85 -0.29 0.63
CA LEU A 773 19.48 -0.76 0.50
C LEU A 773 18.51 0.41 0.66
N GLN A 774 17.74 0.69 -0.39
CA GLN A 774 16.75 1.76 -0.43
C GLN A 774 15.33 1.28 -0.04
N CYS A 775 15.18 0.03 0.39
CA CYS A 775 13.97 -0.40 1.08
C CYS A 775 13.88 0.23 2.49
N PRO A 776 12.67 0.49 3.02
CA PRO A 776 12.51 1.08 4.35
C PRO A 776 13.16 0.24 5.46
N SER A 777 13.68 0.89 6.51
CA SER A 777 14.07 0.22 7.74
C SER A 777 12.86 -0.42 8.42
N ASP A 778 12.95 -1.70 8.79
CA ASP A 778 11.87 -2.43 9.45
C ASP A 778 12.44 -3.34 10.57
N LEU A 779 11.54 -4.00 11.31
CA LEU A 779 11.82 -5.11 12.20
C LEU A 779 11.40 -6.42 11.52
N PRO A 780 11.99 -7.58 11.85
CA PRO A 780 11.58 -8.88 11.33
C PRO A 780 10.06 -9.08 11.34
N GLY A 781 9.50 -9.65 10.27
CA GLY A 781 8.09 -9.99 10.19
C GLY A 781 7.71 -11.21 11.04
N ASN A 782 8.69 -12.06 11.39
CA ASN A 782 8.53 -13.18 12.31
C ASN A 782 8.51 -12.68 13.77
N GLU A 783 7.50 -13.11 14.53
CA GLU A 783 7.29 -12.67 15.92
C GLU A 783 8.46 -13.03 16.85
N LEU A 784 9.08 -14.20 16.68
CA LEU A 784 10.20 -14.65 17.51
C LEU A 784 11.48 -13.86 17.16
N ALA A 785 11.85 -13.77 15.89
CA ALA A 785 13.02 -13.01 15.45
C ALA A 785 12.90 -11.52 15.81
N ARG A 786 11.68 -10.96 15.73
CA ARG A 786 11.37 -9.60 16.21
C ARG A 786 11.59 -9.46 17.71
N ALA A 787 11.11 -10.40 18.51
CA ALA A 787 11.26 -10.38 19.96
C ALA A 787 12.74 -10.52 20.39
N GLU A 788 13.51 -11.38 19.72
CA GLU A 788 14.94 -11.57 19.96
C GLU A 788 15.75 -10.29 19.66
N LEU A 789 15.49 -9.65 18.53
CA LEU A 789 16.13 -8.37 18.14
C LEU A 789 15.80 -7.24 19.13
N ILE A 790 14.52 -7.10 19.51
CA ILE A 790 14.10 -6.09 20.51
C ILE A 790 14.75 -6.37 21.87
N ALA A 791 14.87 -7.64 22.27
CA ALA A 791 15.53 -8.03 23.51
C ALA A 791 17.06 -7.79 23.49
N ALA A 792 17.68 -7.83 22.31
CA ALA A 792 19.09 -7.44 22.11
C ALA A 792 19.31 -5.91 22.13
N GLY A 793 18.24 -5.11 22.05
CA GLY A 793 18.32 -3.64 22.01
C GLY A 793 18.71 -3.09 20.64
N GLU A 794 18.57 -3.88 19.58
CA GLU A 794 18.85 -3.46 18.20
C GLU A 794 17.72 -2.59 17.63
N LEU A 795 18.05 -1.83 16.58
CA LEU A 795 17.14 -0.88 15.92
C LEU A 795 16.60 -1.45 14.59
N PRO A 796 15.46 -0.95 14.09
CA PRO A 796 14.97 -1.25 12.75
C PRO A 796 16.04 -0.95 11.68
N SER A 797 16.16 -1.80 10.67
CA SER A 797 17.21 -1.72 9.64
C SER A 797 16.68 -2.23 8.28
N PRO A 798 17.16 -1.72 7.14
CA PRO A 798 16.71 -2.17 5.81
C PRO A 798 16.91 -3.67 5.58
N ILE A 799 17.89 -4.30 6.24
CA ILE A 799 18.16 -5.73 6.08
C ILE A 799 17.01 -6.63 6.60
N TYR A 800 16.25 -6.19 7.61
CA TYR A 800 15.12 -6.94 8.15
C TYR A 800 13.82 -6.74 7.36
N MET A 801 13.79 -5.77 6.45
CA MET A 801 12.65 -5.51 5.57
C MET A 801 12.40 -6.72 4.68
N THR A 802 11.14 -7.16 4.57
CA THR A 802 10.77 -8.41 3.89
C THR A 802 11.26 -8.55 2.44
N CYS A 803 11.59 -7.46 1.76
CA CYS A 803 12.09 -7.43 0.39
C CYS A 803 13.60 -7.20 0.29
N SER A 804 14.36 -7.20 1.39
CA SER A 804 15.77 -6.81 1.38
C SER A 804 16.61 -7.70 0.45
N GLY A 805 16.36 -9.01 0.41
CA GLY A 805 17.00 -9.92 -0.56
C GLY A 805 16.76 -9.56 -2.03
N LYS A 806 15.54 -9.13 -2.37
CA LYS A 806 15.20 -8.60 -3.72
C LYS A 806 16.01 -7.33 -4.02
N HIS A 807 16.16 -6.42 -3.05
CA HIS A 807 16.96 -5.21 -3.21
C HIS A 807 18.47 -5.52 -3.31
N SER A 808 19.00 -6.47 -2.53
CA SER A 808 20.39 -6.93 -2.65
C SER A 808 20.70 -7.54 -4.01
N ALA A 809 19.80 -8.36 -4.56
CA ALA A 809 19.95 -8.92 -5.91
C ALA A 809 19.88 -7.84 -7.00
N MET A 810 19.04 -6.81 -6.82
CA MET A 810 19.00 -5.65 -7.69
C MET A 810 20.31 -4.85 -7.67
N LEU A 811 20.86 -4.56 -6.50
CA LEU A 811 22.16 -3.89 -6.37
C LEU A 811 23.32 -4.72 -6.92
N ALA A 812 23.34 -6.04 -6.66
CA ALA A 812 24.30 -6.96 -7.25
C ALA A 812 24.23 -6.92 -8.79
N THR A 813 23.01 -6.91 -9.35
CA THR A 813 22.79 -6.76 -10.80
C THR A 813 23.33 -5.41 -11.31
N CYS A 814 23.16 -4.32 -10.55
CA CYS A 814 23.74 -3.02 -10.91
C CYS A 814 25.28 -3.04 -10.89
N VAL A 815 25.92 -3.60 -9.86
CA VAL A 815 27.39 -3.76 -9.80
C VAL A 815 27.88 -4.55 -11.01
N VAL A 816 27.27 -5.70 -11.28
CA VAL A 816 27.60 -6.62 -12.38
C VAL A 816 27.41 -5.99 -13.77
N ASN A 817 26.59 -4.94 -13.90
CA ASN A 817 26.34 -4.25 -15.16
C ASN A 817 26.94 -2.84 -15.24
N ASP A 818 27.62 -2.38 -14.19
CA ASP A 818 28.14 -1.00 -14.07
C ASP A 818 27.02 0.03 -14.26
N TRP A 819 25.93 -0.16 -13.49
CA TRP A 819 24.78 0.73 -13.42
C TRP A 819 24.77 1.47 -12.07
N PRO A 820 24.21 2.70 -12.01
CA PRO A 820 24.08 3.48 -10.78
C PRO A 820 23.49 2.68 -9.61
N LEU A 821 24.10 2.81 -8.43
CA LEU A 821 23.65 2.17 -7.21
C LEU A 821 22.67 3.06 -6.43
N GLU A 822 22.65 4.35 -6.74
CA GLU A 822 21.91 5.39 -6.04
C GLU A 822 20.51 5.61 -6.63
N THR A 823 20.26 5.15 -7.86
CA THR A 823 19.00 5.38 -8.59
C THR A 823 18.35 4.10 -9.10
N TYR A 824 18.75 2.92 -8.60
CA TYR A 824 18.27 1.63 -9.10
C TYR A 824 16.74 1.41 -9.00
N MET A 825 16.05 2.17 -8.16
CA MET A 825 14.59 2.14 -8.00
C MET A 825 13.85 3.07 -8.97
N GLU A 826 14.54 3.99 -9.66
CA GLU A 826 13.88 4.90 -10.61
C GLU A 826 13.31 4.13 -11.81
N PRO A 827 12.06 4.38 -12.25
CA PRO A 827 11.47 3.68 -13.40
C PRO A 827 12.25 3.79 -14.72
N THR A 828 13.10 4.80 -14.84
CA THR A 828 14.00 5.06 -15.98
C THR A 828 15.36 4.39 -15.87
N HIS A 829 15.69 3.79 -14.72
CA HIS A 829 16.96 3.12 -14.50
C HIS A 829 17.08 1.85 -15.37
N PRO A 830 18.26 1.54 -15.95
CA PRO A 830 18.44 0.36 -16.83
C PRO A 830 17.92 -0.96 -16.22
N LEU A 831 18.13 -1.17 -14.92
CA LEU A 831 17.58 -2.30 -14.17
C LEU A 831 16.05 -2.38 -14.25
N GLN A 832 15.35 -1.27 -13.99
CA GLN A 832 13.87 -1.28 -13.96
C GLN A 832 13.29 -1.45 -15.37
N LEU A 833 13.99 -0.97 -16.39
CA LEU A 833 13.64 -1.23 -17.79
C LEU A 833 13.81 -2.71 -18.15
N ALA A 834 14.91 -3.35 -17.71
CA ALA A 834 15.13 -4.78 -17.91
C ALA A 834 14.10 -5.66 -17.16
N ILE A 835 13.70 -5.26 -15.94
CA ILE A 835 12.63 -5.93 -15.18
C ILE A 835 11.28 -5.81 -15.91
N GLN A 836 10.94 -4.61 -16.39
CA GLN A 836 9.71 -4.38 -17.17
C GLN A 836 9.68 -5.20 -18.46
N GLU A 837 10.81 -5.27 -19.19
CA GLU A 837 10.96 -6.09 -20.40
C GLU A 837 10.82 -7.60 -20.09
N THR A 838 11.45 -8.08 -19.01
CA THR A 838 11.32 -9.48 -18.55
C THR A 838 9.87 -9.82 -18.18
N ILE A 839 9.18 -8.93 -17.46
CA ILE A 839 7.76 -9.12 -17.12
C ILE A 839 6.88 -9.07 -18.37
N PHE A 840 7.17 -8.20 -19.34
CA PHE A 840 6.48 -8.16 -20.62
C PHE A 840 6.66 -9.48 -21.40
N ASP A 841 7.89 -10.00 -21.48
CA ASP A 841 8.19 -11.26 -22.16
C ASP A 841 7.42 -12.42 -21.53
N LEU A 842 7.39 -12.54 -20.20
CA LEU A 842 6.69 -13.60 -19.47
C LEU A 842 5.15 -13.47 -19.52
N SER A 843 4.61 -12.26 -19.37
CA SER A 843 3.17 -12.01 -19.27
C SER A 843 2.49 -11.83 -20.63
N GLY A 844 3.16 -11.22 -21.60
CA GLY A 844 2.63 -10.81 -22.90
C GLY A 844 1.81 -9.50 -22.90
N GLU A 845 1.82 -8.71 -21.82
CA GLU A 845 1.02 -7.48 -21.67
C GLU A 845 1.95 -6.25 -21.52
N GLU A 846 1.91 -5.30 -22.48
CA GLU A 846 2.71 -4.06 -22.45
C GLU A 846 1.94 -2.96 -21.71
N GLU A 847 2.05 -2.95 -20.38
CA GLU A 847 1.39 -1.95 -19.53
C GLU A 847 2.34 -0.81 -19.12
N GLN A 848 1.80 0.42 -19.04
CA GLN A 848 2.59 1.66 -18.99
C GLN A 848 2.38 2.51 -17.73
N GLU A 849 1.52 2.08 -16.79
CA GLU A 849 1.24 2.81 -15.55
C GLU A 849 1.66 1.96 -14.34
N LEU A 850 2.92 2.14 -13.93
CA LEU A 850 3.55 1.38 -12.85
C LEU A 850 2.96 1.77 -11.49
N GLY A 851 2.71 0.78 -10.64
CA GLY A 851 2.45 0.98 -9.20
C GLY A 851 3.76 1.09 -8.41
N ILE A 852 3.66 1.35 -7.10
CA ILE A 852 4.80 1.38 -6.16
C ILE A 852 4.52 0.36 -5.04
N ASP A 853 5.49 -0.50 -4.75
CA ASP A 853 5.45 -1.52 -3.68
C ASP A 853 5.63 -0.88 -2.29
N GLY A 854 5.30 -1.63 -1.23
CA GLY A 854 5.63 -1.23 0.15
C GLY A 854 7.14 -1.12 0.43
N CYS A 855 7.99 -1.73 -0.41
CA CYS A 855 9.44 -1.51 -0.40
C CYS A 855 9.91 -0.34 -1.28
N GLY A 856 8.98 0.39 -1.92
CA GLY A 856 9.23 1.52 -2.81
C GLY A 856 9.55 1.17 -4.27
N LEU A 857 9.68 -0.12 -4.61
CA LEU A 857 10.00 -0.54 -5.99
C LEU A 857 8.82 -0.31 -6.95
N PRO A 858 9.07 0.03 -8.22
CA PRO A 858 8.03 0.05 -9.23
C PRO A 858 7.50 -1.37 -9.52
N ILE A 859 6.18 -1.51 -9.65
CA ILE A 859 5.49 -2.76 -9.98
C ILE A 859 4.74 -2.60 -11.30
N VAL A 860 4.90 -3.58 -12.20
CA VAL A 860 4.06 -3.70 -13.42
C VAL A 860 2.70 -4.29 -13.04
N PRO A 861 1.57 -3.59 -13.27
CA PRO A 861 0.25 -4.17 -13.06
C PRO A 861 -0.01 -5.25 -14.12
N LEU A 862 -0.56 -6.40 -13.72
CA LEU A 862 -0.92 -7.49 -14.62
C LEU A 862 -2.36 -7.93 -14.39
N SER A 863 -3.05 -8.30 -15.47
CA SER A 863 -4.32 -9.04 -15.35
C SER A 863 -4.08 -10.40 -14.68
N LEU A 864 -5.04 -10.92 -13.91
CA LEU A 864 -4.91 -12.24 -13.25
C LEU A 864 -4.57 -13.36 -14.27
N THR A 865 -5.15 -13.29 -15.46
CA THR A 865 -4.86 -14.22 -16.57
C THR A 865 -3.38 -14.19 -16.97
N ASN A 866 -2.76 -13.01 -16.99
CA ASN A 866 -1.39 -12.85 -17.45
C ASN A 866 -0.36 -13.02 -16.32
N LEU A 867 -0.76 -12.75 -15.07
CA LEU A 867 -0.02 -13.19 -13.88
C LEU A 867 0.05 -14.73 -13.83
N ALA A 868 -1.08 -15.42 -14.02
CA ALA A 868 -1.10 -16.89 -14.12
C ALA A 868 -0.26 -17.40 -15.31
N ARG A 869 -0.29 -16.72 -16.47
CA ARG A 869 0.55 -17.06 -17.63
C ARG A 869 2.04 -16.92 -17.32
N ALA A 870 2.45 -15.83 -16.69
CA ALA A 870 3.84 -15.61 -16.30
C ALA A 870 4.30 -16.69 -15.31
N PHE A 871 3.51 -16.95 -14.27
CA PHE A 871 3.79 -18.01 -13.28
C PHE A 871 3.87 -19.40 -13.92
N GLY A 872 2.99 -19.73 -14.87
CA GLY A 872 3.00 -21.01 -15.57
C GLY A 872 4.25 -21.24 -16.43
N ARG A 873 4.82 -20.18 -17.01
CA ARG A 873 6.00 -20.28 -17.88
C ARG A 873 7.28 -20.61 -17.11
N LEU A 874 7.44 -20.14 -15.88
CA LEU A 874 8.67 -20.29 -15.10
C LEU A 874 9.03 -21.78 -14.84
N PRO A 875 8.20 -22.61 -14.19
CA PRO A 875 8.54 -24.01 -13.93
C PRO A 875 8.48 -24.89 -15.18
N SER A 876 7.78 -24.46 -16.24
CA SER A 876 7.70 -25.18 -17.53
C SER A 876 8.80 -24.79 -18.54
N ALA A 877 9.71 -23.88 -18.17
CA ALA A 877 10.81 -23.48 -19.05
C ALA A 877 11.89 -24.58 -19.16
N GLU A 878 12.74 -24.45 -20.16
CA GLU A 878 13.83 -25.40 -20.44
C GLU A 878 14.76 -25.55 -19.22
N PRO A 879 15.28 -26.76 -18.93
CA PRO A 879 16.01 -27.04 -17.68
C PRO A 879 17.12 -26.06 -17.30
N ASP A 880 17.86 -25.55 -18.28
CA ASP A 880 19.01 -24.67 -18.10
C ASP A 880 18.67 -23.17 -18.26
N SER A 881 17.39 -22.80 -18.28
CA SER A 881 16.95 -21.39 -18.46
C SER A 881 16.91 -20.61 -17.13
N PRO A 882 17.12 -19.28 -17.15
CA PRO A 882 17.00 -18.44 -15.94
C PRO A 882 15.61 -18.52 -15.29
N GLU A 883 14.55 -18.57 -16.09
CA GLU A 883 13.17 -18.73 -15.63
C GLU A 883 12.98 -20.01 -14.83
N ARG A 884 13.60 -21.10 -15.31
CA ARG A 884 13.53 -22.40 -14.68
C ARG A 884 14.37 -22.46 -13.41
N ALA A 885 15.56 -21.89 -13.42
CA ALA A 885 16.43 -21.78 -12.25
C ALA A 885 15.74 -21.04 -11.09
N VAL A 886 15.03 -19.94 -11.36
CA VAL A 886 14.25 -19.20 -10.35
C VAL A 886 13.08 -20.04 -9.82
N ALA A 887 12.33 -20.74 -10.69
CA ALA A 887 11.23 -21.59 -10.26
C ALA A 887 11.67 -22.75 -9.36
N ASP A 888 12.79 -23.40 -9.73
CA ASP A 888 13.35 -24.54 -9.02
C ASP A 888 13.97 -24.08 -7.69
N ALA A 889 14.70 -22.95 -7.66
CA ALA A 889 15.21 -22.31 -6.43
C ALA A 889 14.09 -21.98 -5.41
N VAL A 890 13.01 -21.34 -5.86
CA VAL A 890 11.89 -20.91 -4.99
C VAL A 890 11.13 -22.09 -4.38
N ARG A 891 10.86 -23.14 -5.16
CA ARG A 891 10.11 -24.32 -4.67
C ARG A 891 10.95 -25.25 -3.81
N GLU A 892 12.28 -25.26 -3.99
CA GLU A 892 13.21 -26.07 -3.20
C GLU A 892 13.60 -25.39 -1.89
N ASN A 893 13.55 -24.04 -1.83
CA ASN A 893 13.85 -23.24 -0.65
C ASN A 893 12.64 -22.41 -0.14
N PRO A 894 11.46 -23.02 0.08
CA PRO A 894 10.23 -22.28 0.38
C PRO A 894 10.27 -21.55 1.73
N PHE A 895 11.19 -21.94 2.63
CA PHE A 895 11.50 -21.17 3.83
C PHE A 895 12.16 -19.84 3.48
N LEU A 896 13.25 -19.81 2.71
CA LEU A 896 13.96 -18.57 2.36
C LEU A 896 13.11 -17.56 1.58
N VAL A 897 12.05 -18.02 0.92
CA VAL A 897 11.12 -17.20 0.14
C VAL A 897 10.13 -16.41 1.01
N SER A 898 9.77 -16.88 2.20
CA SER A 898 8.78 -16.19 3.05
C SER A 898 8.99 -16.25 4.56
N GLY A 899 9.75 -17.22 5.06
CA GLY A 899 9.91 -17.49 6.49
C GLY A 899 8.85 -18.43 7.08
N THR A 900 9.06 -18.79 8.35
CA THR A 900 8.32 -19.81 9.08
C THR A 900 6.82 -19.52 9.16
N GLY A 901 5.99 -20.49 8.78
CA GLY A 901 4.54 -20.45 9.01
C GLY A 901 3.73 -19.54 8.08
N ARG A 902 4.37 -18.83 7.14
CA ARG A 902 3.68 -18.01 6.13
C ARG A 902 3.08 -18.85 5.00
N ASN A 903 2.20 -18.23 4.21
CA ASN A 903 1.40 -18.91 3.18
C ASN A 903 2.26 -19.65 2.15
N ASP A 904 3.30 -19.01 1.61
CA ASP A 904 4.19 -19.55 0.60
C ASP A 904 4.95 -20.79 1.12
N GLN A 905 5.64 -20.65 2.26
CA GLN A 905 6.33 -21.74 2.93
C GLN A 905 5.41 -22.94 3.18
N ARG A 906 4.19 -22.69 3.70
CA ARG A 906 3.24 -23.75 4.04
C ARG A 906 2.66 -24.45 2.81
N LEU A 907 2.26 -23.72 1.77
CA LEU A 907 1.63 -24.33 0.59
C LEU A 907 2.64 -25.10 -0.26
N MET A 908 3.84 -24.56 -0.49
CA MET A 908 4.89 -25.28 -1.22
C MET A 908 5.38 -26.52 -0.45
N SER A 909 5.46 -26.47 0.88
CA SER A 909 5.75 -27.67 1.69
C SER A 909 4.66 -28.74 1.63
N ALA A 910 3.39 -28.34 1.43
CA ALA A 910 2.26 -29.26 1.34
C ALA A 910 2.04 -29.85 -0.08
N VAL A 911 2.63 -29.24 -1.11
CA VAL A 911 2.43 -29.60 -2.52
C VAL A 911 3.78 -29.66 -3.24
N PRO A 912 4.43 -30.84 -3.29
CA PRO A 912 5.73 -31.01 -3.93
C PRO A 912 5.75 -30.53 -5.39
N GLY A 913 6.77 -29.74 -5.74
CA GLY A 913 6.96 -29.19 -7.08
C GLY A 913 6.15 -27.91 -7.38
N LEU A 914 5.29 -27.44 -6.47
CA LEU A 914 4.58 -26.18 -6.62
C LEU A 914 5.55 -24.99 -6.50
N PHE A 915 5.59 -24.15 -7.52
CA PHE A 915 6.11 -22.79 -7.45
C PHE A 915 4.95 -21.86 -7.06
N SER A 916 5.04 -21.10 -5.96
CA SER A 916 3.98 -20.13 -5.58
C SER A 916 4.53 -18.93 -4.83
N LYS A 917 3.85 -17.78 -4.96
CA LYS A 917 4.26 -16.53 -4.30
C LYS A 917 3.07 -15.64 -3.96
N THR A 918 2.93 -15.31 -2.68
CA THR A 918 1.97 -14.35 -2.14
C THR A 918 2.40 -12.93 -2.53
N GLY A 919 1.44 -12.13 -2.98
CA GLY A 919 1.57 -10.70 -3.24
C GLY A 919 0.73 -9.86 -2.27
N TYR A 920 0.88 -8.54 -2.34
CA TYR A 920 0.17 -7.61 -1.46
C TYR A 920 -1.35 -7.63 -1.70
N ASP A 921 -2.12 -7.15 -0.71
CA ASP A 921 -3.58 -7.01 -0.76
C ASP A 921 -4.33 -8.29 -1.21
N GLY A 922 -3.93 -9.45 -0.70
CA GLY A 922 -4.62 -10.71 -0.98
C GLY A 922 -4.49 -11.20 -2.42
N ILE A 923 -3.41 -10.86 -3.11
CA ILE A 923 -3.00 -11.50 -4.37
C ILE A 923 -2.24 -12.78 -4.07
N TYR A 924 -2.51 -13.86 -4.82
CA TYR A 924 -1.70 -15.07 -4.76
C TYR A 924 -1.67 -15.78 -6.12
N ALA A 925 -0.49 -16.26 -6.52
CA ALA A 925 -0.30 -17.02 -7.75
C ALA A 925 0.62 -18.22 -7.53
N GLY A 926 0.44 -19.25 -8.36
CA GLY A 926 1.24 -20.46 -8.31
C GLY A 926 1.12 -21.31 -9.57
N ALA A 927 2.10 -22.17 -9.81
CA ALA A 927 2.21 -23.03 -10.98
C ALA A 927 2.86 -24.38 -10.65
N LEU A 928 2.39 -25.42 -11.33
CA LEU A 928 2.92 -26.78 -11.27
C LEU A 928 4.00 -27.00 -12.36
N PRO A 929 4.82 -28.07 -12.26
CA PRO A 929 5.90 -28.34 -13.21
C PRO A 929 5.47 -28.57 -14.67
N ASP A 930 4.18 -28.85 -14.91
CA ASP A 930 3.60 -28.98 -16.26
C ASP A 930 3.20 -27.64 -16.90
N GLY A 931 3.37 -26.52 -16.17
CA GLY A 931 2.94 -25.19 -16.57
C GLY A 931 1.48 -24.86 -16.25
N SER A 932 0.73 -25.79 -15.64
CA SER A 932 -0.61 -25.53 -15.11
C SER A 932 -0.52 -24.50 -13.98
N ALA A 933 -1.21 -23.38 -14.10
CA ALA A 933 -1.08 -22.24 -13.18
C ALA A 933 -2.40 -21.61 -12.75
N PHE A 934 -2.37 -20.93 -11.60
CA PHE A 934 -3.46 -20.13 -11.06
C PHE A 934 -2.97 -18.75 -10.62
N ALA A 935 -3.89 -17.78 -10.64
CA ALA A 935 -3.75 -16.49 -9.96
C ALA A 935 -5.12 -16.08 -9.39
N LEU A 936 -5.12 -15.49 -8.21
CA LEU A 936 -6.32 -15.08 -7.49
C LEU A 936 -6.10 -13.75 -6.77
N LYS A 937 -7.18 -13.00 -6.58
CA LYS A 937 -7.27 -11.79 -5.76
C LYS A 937 -8.44 -11.98 -4.80
N ILE A 938 -8.24 -11.70 -3.52
CA ILE A 938 -9.34 -11.56 -2.56
C ILE A 938 -9.87 -10.13 -2.62
N ASP A 939 -11.18 -9.97 -2.80
CA ASP A 939 -11.83 -8.68 -3.02
C ASP A 939 -11.68 -7.71 -1.83
N ASP A 940 -11.67 -8.23 -0.60
CA ASP A 940 -11.45 -7.47 0.65
C ASP A 940 -9.97 -7.34 1.07
N GLY A 941 -9.05 -7.81 0.23
CA GLY A 941 -7.61 -7.76 0.49
C GLY A 941 -7.06 -8.78 1.50
N HIS A 942 -7.93 -9.53 2.19
CA HIS A 942 -7.53 -10.26 3.39
C HIS A 942 -6.99 -11.66 3.10
N GLU A 943 -5.81 -11.98 3.65
CA GLU A 943 -5.13 -13.27 3.45
C GLU A 943 -5.91 -14.54 3.88
N ARG A 944 -6.92 -14.41 4.74
CA ARG A 944 -7.65 -15.52 5.39
C ARG A 944 -8.30 -16.53 4.43
N ALA A 945 -8.53 -16.12 3.19
CA ALA A 945 -9.13 -16.95 2.14
C ALA A 945 -8.11 -17.50 1.13
N LEU A 946 -6.84 -17.08 1.17
CA LEU A 946 -5.80 -17.45 0.19
C LEU A 946 -5.57 -18.96 0.15
N LEU A 947 -5.14 -19.56 1.27
CA LEU A 947 -4.85 -20.99 1.32
C LEU A 947 -6.09 -21.88 1.06
N PRO A 948 -7.29 -21.59 1.62
CA PRO A 948 -8.51 -22.29 1.27
C PRO A 948 -8.87 -22.27 -0.22
N LEU A 949 -8.62 -21.15 -0.91
CA LEU A 949 -8.93 -21.00 -2.33
C LEU A 949 -7.83 -21.62 -3.22
N ALA A 950 -6.57 -21.40 -2.90
CA ALA A 950 -5.43 -22.00 -3.61
C ALA A 950 -5.48 -23.53 -3.56
N ALA A 951 -5.78 -24.12 -2.41
CA ALA A 951 -5.97 -25.57 -2.28
C ALA A 951 -7.11 -26.08 -3.19
N ALA A 952 -8.24 -25.39 -3.24
CA ALA A 952 -9.36 -25.76 -4.10
C ALA A 952 -9.01 -25.67 -5.61
N LEU A 953 -8.25 -24.64 -6.00
CA LEU A 953 -7.75 -24.49 -7.38
C LEU A 953 -6.76 -25.61 -7.75
N LEU A 954 -5.80 -25.92 -6.87
CA LEU A 954 -4.89 -27.05 -7.03
C LEU A 954 -5.64 -28.38 -7.16
N LYS A 955 -6.71 -28.59 -6.38
CA LYS A 955 -7.55 -29.78 -6.53
C LYS A 955 -8.23 -29.87 -7.90
N ARG A 956 -8.69 -28.73 -8.44
CA ARG A 956 -9.24 -28.63 -9.81
C ARG A 956 -8.17 -28.86 -10.87
N MET A 957 -6.92 -28.50 -10.60
CA MET A 957 -5.72 -28.80 -11.41
C MET A 957 -5.23 -30.25 -11.26
N ASN A 958 -6.02 -31.14 -10.65
CA ASN A 958 -5.72 -32.56 -10.40
C ASN A 958 -4.56 -32.84 -9.45
N THR A 959 -4.13 -31.87 -8.64
CA THR A 959 -3.18 -32.10 -7.53
C THR A 959 -3.73 -33.14 -6.55
N GLU A 960 -2.83 -33.98 -6.01
CA GLU A 960 -3.16 -34.95 -4.96
C GLU A 960 -3.68 -34.23 -3.70
N TRP A 961 -4.69 -34.81 -3.04
CA TRP A 961 -5.32 -34.21 -1.87
C TRP A 961 -4.77 -34.86 -0.59
N THR A 962 -3.58 -34.40 -0.20
CA THR A 962 -2.85 -34.86 0.98
C THR A 962 -3.48 -34.34 2.28
N GLU A 963 -3.08 -34.88 3.44
CA GLU A 963 -3.55 -34.42 4.75
C GLU A 963 -3.06 -32.99 5.03
N GLU A 964 -1.83 -32.69 4.61
CA GLU A 964 -1.20 -31.37 4.67
C GLU A 964 -1.99 -30.34 3.86
N LEU A 965 -2.31 -30.64 2.60
CA LEU A 965 -3.12 -29.75 1.75
C LEU A 965 -4.55 -29.59 2.29
N ALA A 966 -5.14 -30.66 2.81
CA ALA A 966 -6.47 -30.62 3.43
C ALA A 966 -6.51 -29.73 4.70
N ALA A 967 -5.42 -29.70 5.48
CA ALA A 967 -5.29 -28.82 6.64
C ALA A 967 -5.23 -27.34 6.22
N LEU A 968 -4.53 -27.00 5.13
CA LEU A 968 -4.50 -25.66 4.57
C LEU A 968 -5.84 -25.22 3.95
N ALA A 969 -6.61 -26.18 3.42
CA ALA A 969 -7.92 -25.94 2.81
C ALA A 969 -9.03 -25.49 3.80
N SER A 970 -8.77 -25.56 5.12
CA SER A 970 -9.76 -25.40 6.19
C SER A 970 -9.27 -24.46 7.30
N ALA A 971 -8.99 -23.20 6.95
CA ALA A 971 -8.48 -22.20 7.89
C ALA A 971 -9.47 -21.94 9.06
N PRO A 972 -9.06 -22.07 10.33
CA PRO A 972 -9.93 -21.86 11.48
C PRO A 972 -10.37 -20.40 11.61
N VAL A 973 -11.61 -20.17 12.07
CA VAL A 973 -12.07 -18.85 12.53
C VAL A 973 -12.16 -18.90 14.06
N PHE A 974 -11.58 -17.91 14.72
CA PHE A 974 -11.50 -17.81 16.17
C PHE A 974 -12.37 -16.66 16.73
N GLY A 975 -12.84 -16.81 17.96
CA GLY A 975 -13.53 -15.79 18.74
C GLY A 975 -13.00 -15.83 20.17
N GLY A 976 -12.04 -14.94 20.47
CA GLY A 976 -11.04 -15.24 21.50
C GLY A 976 -10.22 -16.47 21.09
N ASP A 977 -9.71 -17.25 22.04
CA ASP A 977 -8.94 -18.48 21.74
C ASP A 977 -9.81 -19.65 21.25
N ALA A 978 -11.13 -19.52 21.28
CA ALA A 978 -12.06 -20.57 20.88
C ALA A 978 -12.26 -20.57 19.35
N ARG A 979 -12.09 -21.72 18.70
CA ARG A 979 -12.46 -21.91 17.29
C ARG A 979 -13.99 -21.87 17.16
N VAL A 980 -14.52 -20.81 16.54
CA VAL A 980 -15.95 -20.57 16.31
C VAL A 980 -16.40 -20.91 14.89
N GLY A 981 -15.47 -21.14 13.95
CA GLY A 981 -15.80 -21.43 12.56
C GLY A 981 -14.63 -21.95 11.73
N THR A 982 -14.80 -21.98 10.41
CA THR A 982 -13.78 -22.39 9.44
C THR A 982 -14.06 -21.77 8.07
N ILE A 983 -13.04 -21.22 7.42
CA ILE A 983 -13.07 -20.73 6.05
C ILE A 983 -12.68 -21.88 5.13
N ARG A 984 -13.48 -22.12 4.09
CA ARG A 984 -13.28 -23.14 3.06
C ARG A 984 -13.89 -22.68 1.74
N ALA A 985 -13.36 -23.16 0.62
CA ALA A 985 -14.02 -23.00 -0.67
C ALA A 985 -15.39 -23.71 -0.69
N ILE A 986 -16.35 -23.17 -1.45
CA ILE A 986 -17.68 -23.77 -1.63
C ILE A 986 -17.56 -24.90 -2.66
N PRO A 987 -17.88 -26.17 -2.31
CA PRO A 987 -17.83 -27.28 -3.26
C PRO A 987 -18.75 -27.04 -4.47
N GLY A 988 -18.25 -27.31 -5.68
CA GLY A 988 -19.01 -27.19 -6.93
C GLY A 988 -19.07 -25.79 -7.55
N ASN A 989 -18.54 -24.75 -6.89
CA ASN A 989 -18.26 -23.45 -7.52
C ASN A 989 -16.85 -23.40 -8.18
N PHE A 990 -16.04 -24.44 -7.95
CA PHE A 990 -14.70 -24.66 -8.50
C PHE A 990 -14.60 -26.13 -8.94
#